data_AF-A0A2E5HPD4-F1
#
_entry.id   AF-A0A2E5HPD4-F1
#
_cell.length_a   1.000
_cell.length_b   1.000
_cell.length_c   1.000
_cell.angle_alpha   90.00
_cell.angle_beta   90.00
_cell.angle_gamma   90.00
#
_symmetry.space_group_name_H-M   'P 1'
#
loop_
_entity.id
_entity.type
_entity.pdbx_description
1 polymer ?
#
loop_
_entity_poly.entity_id
_entity_poly.type
_entity_poly.pdbx_seq_one_letter_code
_entity_poly.pdbx_strand_id
1 'polypeptide(L)'
;MVVASVAALAACADDPPNPDGVTPDLGPYEEDEMEEGWSDEWSTDDPGVYKNLSTVDELIQARACSTGPTMGLNAQIAEEINCIRPGMFANISDIPNVRLGAGASPFVQGTAARGLRAAAAANPQATFQINSSWRSVVQQYILKRWEGSCGIRIAATPGRSRHESGLALDVPTSTTDRFHSTLSDNGWTWYCDRTNGGRLSGCGDPPHWDFFNGTDLRSYSVRAFQRLWNNAHPEDRIAEDGAYGPQTAARIRRAPLGGFTTGTTCAAPPAEQQPDPQPEDELHTEPQQPQPPDTRESETVAGLSNDARGRSTGTTADVWRTRITSRSCGEASVREDYSTGRYNVHRWSTQIEPTGPMRITFTRTAGSWQPALYIFDPAGELIFGGDASGAHDNAAVTVHQSGRDGAAAEVTVEVGRSTALFLYTTSWGAADSGLRERITRSARYSLNMTQDCNVADPDSSLADLHAGLTLDGMEIPRAGLDNGTLQGVHGISYEPYGVPTSHEGLTFVQGPVSWFGGPNDTGIGATETGAITGERVRLLNDPVNPGAGTLASRPEDYYYLAMRWNYAPMGKDWWRNARILLVNPDTGATVVVRPVDWGPHVRTERVVDLSPQAIRDLGLVTDQKVLVAFAPFGTPLGRR
;
A
#
# COMPACT_ATOMS: atom_id res chain seq x y z
N MET A 1 61.28 -4.06 31.07
CA MET A 1 62.27 -3.44 30.16
C MET A 1 62.58 -4.43 29.05
N VAL A 2 62.22 -4.09 27.79
CA VAL A 2 62.82 -4.56 26.51
C VAL A 2 62.77 -6.08 26.19
N VAL A 3 62.37 -6.65 25.03
CA VAL A 3 61.66 -6.32 23.76
C VAL A 3 61.64 -7.64 22.92
N ALA A 4 60.59 -7.80 22.10
CA ALA A 4 60.46 -8.52 20.80
C ALA A 4 60.58 -10.06 20.64
N SER A 5 59.46 -10.62 20.12
CA SER A 5 59.25 -11.35 18.84
C SER A 5 60.24 -12.41 18.33
N VAL A 6 59.74 -13.57 17.87
CA VAL A 6 59.45 -13.92 16.45
C VAL A 6 58.83 -15.34 16.36
N ALA A 7 58.11 -15.57 15.25
CA ALA A 7 57.11 -16.57 14.85
C ALA A 7 57.50 -18.06 14.61
N ALA A 8 56.42 -18.87 14.58
CA ALA A 8 56.07 -19.99 13.67
C ALA A 8 56.69 -21.39 13.83
N LEU A 9 55.85 -22.43 14.07
CA LEU A 9 55.42 -23.45 13.10
C LEU A 9 54.61 -24.60 13.76
N ALA A 10 53.84 -25.30 12.92
CA ALA A 10 52.76 -26.23 13.21
C ALA A 10 53.15 -27.62 13.75
N ALA A 11 52.22 -28.30 14.42
CA ALA A 11 52.10 -29.77 14.44
C ALA A 11 50.69 -30.22 14.86
N CYS A 12 50.19 -31.26 14.19
CA CYS A 12 48.85 -31.84 14.24
C CYS A 12 48.62 -32.84 15.40
N ALA A 13 47.34 -33.12 15.70
CA ALA A 13 46.82 -34.34 16.33
C ALA A 13 45.32 -34.44 15.94
N ASP A 14 44.91 -35.30 15.00
CA ASP A 14 44.64 -36.75 15.07
C ASP A 14 43.22 -37.06 15.61
N ASP A 15 42.29 -37.32 14.67
CA ASP A 15 41.00 -37.99 14.89
C ASP A 15 41.11 -39.50 14.52
N PRO A 16 40.37 -40.40 15.20
CA PRO A 16 40.47 -41.85 15.01
C PRO A 16 39.72 -42.38 13.75
N PRO A 17 40.05 -43.59 13.26
CA PRO A 17 39.69 -44.07 11.93
C PRO A 17 38.27 -44.65 11.82
N ASN A 18 37.63 -44.37 10.68
CA ASN A 18 36.40 -44.96 10.18
C ASN A 18 36.65 -46.40 9.68
N PRO A 19 36.01 -47.44 10.26
CA PRO A 19 36.05 -48.79 9.73
C PRO A 19 34.82 -48.98 8.82
N ASP A 20 35.03 -48.85 7.50
CA ASP A 20 34.34 -49.63 6.47
C ASP A 20 34.83 -49.12 5.11
N GLY A 21 35.95 -49.71 4.67
CA GLY A 21 36.63 -49.42 3.42
C GLY A 21 35.87 -49.97 2.21
N VAL A 22 34.86 -49.23 1.76
CA VAL A 22 34.30 -49.36 0.42
C VAL A 22 34.24 -47.96 -0.19
N THR A 23 35.28 -47.59 -0.93
CA THR A 23 35.26 -46.46 -1.86
C THR A 23 34.57 -46.92 -3.16
N PRO A 24 33.45 -46.31 -3.58
CA PRO A 24 33.02 -46.42 -4.97
C PRO A 24 33.99 -45.59 -5.80
N ASP A 25 34.64 -46.25 -6.75
CA ASP A 25 35.32 -45.66 -7.89
C ASP A 25 34.34 -44.77 -8.65
N LEU A 26 34.46 -43.46 -8.44
CA LEU A 26 33.83 -42.44 -9.24
C LEU A 26 34.97 -41.81 -10.04
N GLY A 27 35.04 -42.20 -11.31
CA GLY A 27 35.94 -41.63 -12.30
C GLY A 27 35.82 -40.10 -12.42
N PRO A 28 36.63 -39.47 -13.27
CA PRO A 28 36.74 -38.01 -13.30
C PRO A 28 35.37 -37.41 -13.57
N TYR A 29 34.85 -36.69 -12.57
CA TYR A 29 33.69 -35.85 -12.75
C TYR A 29 34.07 -34.77 -13.75
N GLU A 30 33.46 -34.83 -14.94
CA GLU A 30 33.49 -33.77 -15.93
C GLU A 30 32.99 -32.48 -15.27
N GLU A 31 33.85 -31.45 -15.23
CA GLU A 31 33.55 -30.11 -14.73
C GLU A 31 32.75 -29.25 -15.74
N ASP A 32 32.18 -29.85 -16.80
CA ASP A 32 31.76 -29.10 -17.98
C ASP A 32 30.25 -28.77 -18.11
N GLU A 33 29.42 -28.90 -17.05
CA GLU A 33 27.97 -28.57 -17.17
C GLU A 33 27.37 -27.68 -16.05
N MET A 34 28.16 -26.85 -15.35
CA MET A 34 27.61 -25.87 -14.38
C MET A 34 28.11 -24.42 -14.52
N GLU A 35 28.67 -24.03 -15.67
CA GLU A 35 28.92 -22.61 -16.01
C GLU A 35 27.87 -21.98 -16.94
N GLU A 36 26.97 -22.76 -17.55
CA GLU A 36 25.94 -22.21 -18.44
C GLU A 36 24.64 -21.88 -17.69
N GLY A 37 24.60 -20.70 -17.08
CA GLY A 37 23.35 -20.16 -16.51
C GLY A 37 23.41 -18.71 -16.02
N TRP A 38 24.61 -18.13 -15.98
CA TRP A 38 24.81 -16.72 -15.64
C TRP A 38 25.73 -16.08 -16.69
N SER A 39 25.33 -16.16 -17.96
CA SER A 39 26.00 -15.40 -19.01
C SER A 39 25.81 -13.91 -18.74
N ASP A 40 26.88 -13.15 -19.01
CA ASP A 40 27.02 -11.70 -18.94
C ASP A 40 26.09 -10.91 -19.89
N GLU A 41 24.91 -11.45 -20.21
CA GLU A 41 23.96 -10.90 -21.18
C GLU A 41 22.93 -10.00 -20.49
N TRP A 42 23.41 -9.05 -19.68
CA TRP A 42 22.61 -7.89 -19.31
C TRP A 42 22.77 -6.83 -20.40
N SER A 43 21.74 -6.73 -21.26
CA SER A 43 21.58 -5.69 -22.30
C SER A 43 22.60 -5.79 -23.45
N THR A 44 22.29 -6.64 -24.44
CA THR A 44 22.53 -6.22 -25.82
C THR A 44 21.40 -5.26 -26.19
N ASP A 45 21.60 -3.96 -25.93
CA ASP A 45 20.76 -2.93 -26.50
C ASP A 45 20.81 -3.06 -28.03
N ASP A 46 19.77 -3.65 -28.63
CA ASP A 46 19.45 -3.41 -30.03
C ASP A 46 18.57 -2.17 -30.10
N PRO A 47 19.12 -0.97 -30.40
CA PRO A 47 18.35 0.26 -30.52
C PRO A 47 17.31 0.20 -31.65
N GLY A 48 17.30 -0.84 -32.49
CA GLY A 48 16.27 -1.10 -33.48
C GLY A 48 14.92 -1.55 -32.89
N VAL A 49 14.91 -2.24 -31.75
CA VAL A 49 13.69 -2.83 -31.16
C VAL A 49 12.76 -1.77 -30.57
N TYR A 50 13.29 -0.64 -30.10
CA TYR A 50 12.52 0.36 -29.34
C TYR A 50 11.95 1.50 -30.19
N LYS A 51 12.28 1.58 -31.49
CA LYS A 51 12.00 2.75 -32.34
C LYS A 51 10.51 3.11 -32.51
N ASN A 52 9.60 2.22 -32.13
CA ASN A 52 8.16 2.41 -32.30
C ASN A 52 7.37 2.42 -30.98
N LEU A 53 8.04 2.37 -29.82
CA LEU A 53 7.37 2.41 -28.52
C LEU A 53 7.25 3.86 -28.06
N SER A 54 6.04 4.26 -27.68
CA SER A 54 5.71 5.63 -27.31
C SER A 54 5.34 5.78 -25.84
N THR A 55 4.72 4.76 -25.24
CA THR A 55 4.25 4.80 -23.84
C THR A 55 4.90 3.75 -22.95
N VAL A 56 4.81 3.98 -21.63
CA VAL A 56 5.26 3.01 -20.62
C VAL A 56 4.55 1.65 -20.74
N ASP A 57 3.25 1.63 -21.04
CA ASP A 57 2.51 0.37 -21.20
C ASP A 57 3.01 -0.43 -22.40
N GLU A 58 3.26 0.23 -23.53
CA GLU A 58 3.83 -0.40 -24.74
C GLU A 58 5.21 -1.01 -24.45
N LEU A 59 6.05 -0.32 -23.68
CA LEU A 59 7.35 -0.84 -23.26
C LEU A 59 7.20 -2.11 -22.41
N ILE A 60 6.28 -2.10 -21.44
CA ILE A 60 6.02 -3.26 -20.59
C ILE A 60 5.55 -4.45 -21.42
N GLN A 61 4.59 -4.23 -22.32
CA GLN A 61 4.02 -5.28 -23.17
C GLN A 61 5.03 -5.85 -24.17
N ALA A 62 5.92 -5.01 -24.72
CA ALA A 62 7.01 -5.45 -25.58
C ALA A 62 8.03 -6.32 -24.85
N ARG A 63 8.02 -6.35 -23.51
CA ARG A 63 9.01 -7.05 -22.67
C ARG A 63 10.44 -6.70 -23.09
N ALA A 64 10.67 -5.41 -23.29
CA ALA A 64 11.92 -4.85 -23.79
C ALA A 64 13.16 -5.12 -22.91
N CYS A 65 12.96 -5.58 -21.67
CA CYS A 65 13.99 -5.88 -20.66
C CYS A 65 15.03 -4.77 -20.42
N SER A 66 14.71 -3.54 -20.80
CA SER A 66 15.52 -2.34 -20.57
C SER A 66 14.60 -1.16 -20.25
N THR A 67 14.91 -0.44 -19.17
CA THR A 67 14.25 0.83 -18.84
C THR A 67 14.91 2.03 -19.54
N GLY A 68 15.95 1.82 -20.34
CA GLY A 68 16.67 2.87 -21.07
C GLY A 68 15.76 3.81 -21.88
N PRO A 69 14.69 3.34 -22.55
CA PRO A 69 13.76 4.23 -23.26
C PRO A 69 13.08 5.29 -22.39
N THR A 70 13.03 5.10 -21.06
CA THR A 70 12.42 6.06 -20.12
C THR A 70 13.34 7.16 -19.63
N MET A 71 14.60 7.21 -20.07
CA MET A 71 15.59 8.11 -19.49
C MET A 71 15.22 9.61 -19.60
N GLY A 72 14.52 10.01 -20.67
CA GLY A 72 14.00 11.38 -20.81
C GLY A 72 12.95 11.72 -19.75
N LEU A 73 11.95 10.85 -19.55
CA LEU A 73 10.96 11.02 -18.48
C LEU A 73 11.60 10.95 -17.09
N ASN A 74 12.59 10.09 -16.89
CA ASN A 74 13.33 9.96 -15.64
C ASN A 74 14.06 11.26 -15.29
N ALA A 75 14.66 11.93 -16.28
CA ALA A 75 15.32 13.22 -16.09
C ALA A 75 14.32 14.31 -15.66
N GLN A 76 13.15 14.39 -16.30
CA GLN A 76 12.10 15.34 -15.89
C GLN A 76 11.64 15.10 -14.45
N ILE A 77 11.49 13.84 -14.04
CA ILE A 77 11.12 13.51 -12.66
C ILE A 77 12.23 13.93 -11.69
N ALA A 78 13.51 13.72 -12.03
CA ALA A 78 14.63 14.16 -11.19
C ALA A 78 14.67 15.68 -11.03
N GLU A 79 14.47 16.42 -12.11
CA GLU A 79 14.37 17.88 -12.10
C GLU A 79 13.18 18.35 -11.24
N GLU A 80 12.01 17.73 -11.39
CA GLU A 80 10.83 18.08 -10.59
C GLU A 80 11.02 17.74 -9.10
N ILE A 81 11.74 16.66 -8.76
CA ILE A 81 12.16 16.39 -7.37
C ILE A 81 13.07 17.52 -6.87
N ASN A 82 14.04 17.96 -7.66
CA ASN A 82 14.92 19.09 -7.29
C ASN A 82 14.13 20.39 -7.11
N CYS A 83 12.99 20.55 -7.79
CA CYS A 83 12.10 21.70 -7.61
C CYS A 83 11.29 21.63 -6.33
N ILE A 84 10.88 20.42 -5.90
CA ILE A 84 10.23 20.23 -4.61
C ILE A 84 11.26 20.34 -3.47
N ARG A 85 12.48 19.82 -3.68
CA ARG A 85 13.54 19.75 -2.68
C ARG A 85 14.92 19.87 -3.34
N PRO A 86 15.50 21.07 -3.38
CA PRO A 86 16.79 21.30 -4.01
C PRO A 86 17.94 20.54 -3.35
N GLY A 87 18.94 20.15 -4.16
CA GLY A 87 20.23 19.63 -3.67
C GLY A 87 20.23 18.18 -3.17
N MET A 88 19.20 17.39 -3.51
CA MET A 88 19.10 16.01 -3.03
C MET A 88 19.98 15.01 -3.78
N PHE A 89 20.17 15.21 -5.09
CA PHE A 89 20.95 14.31 -5.94
C PHE A 89 22.34 14.86 -6.26
N ALA A 90 23.30 13.95 -6.37
CA ALA A 90 24.63 14.19 -6.90
C ALA A 90 24.84 13.30 -8.14
N ASN A 91 25.56 13.84 -9.12
CA ASN A 91 25.96 13.08 -10.29
C ASN A 91 27.10 12.12 -9.94
N ILE A 92 27.10 10.91 -10.51
CA ILE A 92 28.13 9.86 -10.37
C ILE A 92 28.80 9.47 -11.70
N SER A 93 28.42 10.08 -12.83
CA SER A 93 29.05 9.86 -14.13
C SER A 93 30.44 10.47 -14.24
N ASP A 94 30.82 11.34 -13.29
CA ASP A 94 32.15 11.97 -13.19
C ASP A 94 33.19 11.05 -12.53
N ILE A 95 32.78 9.91 -11.98
CA ILE A 95 33.68 8.97 -11.30
C ILE A 95 34.48 8.19 -12.36
N PRO A 96 35.83 8.31 -12.42
CA PRO A 96 36.62 7.88 -13.58
C PRO A 96 36.44 6.42 -14.02
N ASN A 97 36.28 5.52 -13.06
CA ASN A 97 36.15 4.08 -13.30
C ASN A 97 34.72 3.55 -13.17
N VAL A 98 33.73 4.42 -12.99
CA VAL A 98 32.31 4.02 -13.01
C VAL A 98 31.81 3.95 -14.45
N ARG A 99 31.03 2.92 -14.76
CA ARG A 99 30.35 2.74 -16.05
C ARG A 99 28.88 2.48 -15.78
N LEU A 100 28.03 3.34 -16.34
CA LEU A 100 26.57 3.27 -16.18
C LEU A 100 25.97 2.48 -17.34
N GLY A 101 25.15 1.47 -17.03
CA GLY A 101 24.32 0.78 -18.01
C GLY A 101 23.19 1.65 -18.55
N ALA A 102 22.53 1.20 -19.61
CA ALA A 102 21.50 1.99 -20.31
C ALA A 102 20.30 2.39 -19.45
N GLY A 103 19.95 1.58 -18.45
CA GLY A 103 18.89 1.88 -17.48
C GLY A 103 19.36 2.58 -16.21
N ALA A 104 20.67 2.83 -16.05
CA ALA A 104 21.25 3.43 -14.85
C ALA A 104 21.20 4.96 -14.92
N SER A 105 20.54 5.57 -13.93
CA SER A 105 20.57 7.01 -13.78
C SER A 105 21.95 7.49 -13.31
N PRO A 106 22.43 8.66 -13.76
CA PRO A 106 23.67 9.23 -13.22
C PRO A 106 23.49 9.81 -11.82
N PHE A 107 22.33 9.63 -11.16
CA PHE A 107 22.02 10.26 -9.88
C PHE A 107 21.94 9.26 -8.72
N VAL A 108 22.48 9.66 -7.57
CA VAL A 108 22.22 9.10 -6.23
C VAL A 108 22.29 10.25 -5.21
N GLN A 109 21.93 10.03 -3.94
CA GLN A 109 22.05 11.12 -2.95
C GLN A 109 23.51 11.49 -2.67
N GLY A 110 23.75 12.75 -2.29
CA GLY A 110 25.10 13.26 -2.06
C GLY A 110 25.93 12.44 -1.04
N THR A 111 25.30 11.90 0.02
CA THR A 111 25.97 11.01 0.98
C THR A 111 26.38 9.68 0.34
N ALA A 112 25.47 9.04 -0.40
CA ALA A 112 25.73 7.81 -1.13
C ALA A 112 26.80 8.01 -2.23
N ALA A 113 26.75 9.12 -2.96
CA ALA A 113 27.72 9.45 -4.00
C ALA A 113 29.16 9.61 -3.44
N ARG A 114 29.30 10.15 -2.22
CA ARG A 114 30.62 10.22 -1.56
C ARG A 114 31.15 8.84 -1.20
N GLY A 115 30.31 7.97 -0.64
CA GLY A 115 30.69 6.59 -0.35
C GLY A 115 31.08 5.82 -1.61
N LEU A 116 30.31 5.97 -2.70
CA LEU A 116 30.62 5.35 -3.99
C LEU A 116 31.94 5.87 -4.57
N ARG A 117 32.21 7.19 -4.52
CA ARG A 117 33.48 7.78 -4.97
C ARG A 117 34.67 7.19 -4.21
N ALA A 118 34.56 7.08 -2.89
CA ALA A 118 35.63 6.52 -2.07
C ALA A 118 35.86 5.02 -2.34
N ALA A 119 34.78 4.24 -2.50
CA ALA A 119 34.86 2.83 -2.86
C ALA A 119 35.50 2.62 -4.25
N ALA A 120 35.06 3.40 -5.25
CA ALA A 120 35.59 3.31 -6.61
C ALA A 120 37.07 3.73 -6.68
N ALA A 121 37.46 4.78 -5.95
CA ALA A 121 38.84 5.28 -5.89
C ALA A 121 39.82 4.31 -5.22
N ALA A 122 39.35 3.40 -4.38
CA ALA A 122 40.19 2.37 -3.76
C ALA A 122 40.69 1.32 -4.78
N ASN A 123 39.99 1.15 -5.92
CA ASN A 123 40.38 0.24 -6.99
C ASN A 123 40.32 0.94 -8.38
N PRO A 124 41.18 1.94 -8.63
CA PRO A 124 41.03 2.85 -9.79
C PRO A 124 41.31 2.16 -11.14
N GLN A 125 41.99 1.01 -11.14
CA GLN A 125 42.28 0.22 -12.34
C GLN A 125 41.15 -0.74 -12.72
N ALA A 126 40.14 -0.86 -11.87
CA ALA A 126 39.01 -1.76 -12.08
C ALA A 126 37.77 -0.98 -12.51
N THR A 127 37.05 -1.52 -13.49
CA THR A 127 35.74 -1.00 -13.89
C THR A 127 34.70 -1.28 -12.81
N PHE A 128 34.02 -0.23 -12.35
CA PHE A 128 32.85 -0.32 -11.49
C PHE A 128 31.60 -0.20 -12.38
N GLN A 129 31.04 -1.34 -12.80
CA GLN A 129 29.81 -1.36 -13.60
C GLN A 129 28.57 -1.20 -12.70
N ILE A 130 27.65 -0.32 -13.10
CA ILE A 130 26.37 -0.10 -12.42
C ILE A 130 25.24 -0.33 -13.42
N ASN A 131 24.37 -1.29 -13.13
CA ASN A 131 23.21 -1.62 -13.96
C ASN A 131 22.01 -0.74 -13.60
N SER A 132 21.86 -0.39 -12.33
CA SER A 132 20.81 0.53 -11.85
C SER A 132 21.26 1.32 -10.63
N SER A 133 20.69 2.51 -10.45
CA SER A 133 21.03 3.47 -9.38
C SER A 133 19.73 4.15 -8.91
N TRP A 134 19.64 5.49 -8.87
CA TRP A 134 18.33 6.13 -8.70
C TRP A 134 17.37 5.72 -9.83
N ARG A 135 16.17 5.28 -9.45
CA ARG A 135 15.06 4.98 -10.35
C ARG A 135 13.88 5.84 -10.00
N SER A 136 13.21 6.47 -10.96
CA SER A 136 11.90 7.07 -10.67
C SER A 136 10.84 6.00 -10.37
N VAL A 137 9.72 6.45 -9.80
CA VAL A 137 8.50 5.65 -9.68
C VAL A 137 8.07 4.98 -11.00
N VAL A 138 8.38 5.60 -12.15
CA VAL A 138 8.06 5.05 -13.48
C VAL A 138 8.95 3.86 -13.81
N GLN A 139 10.27 3.99 -13.63
CA GLN A 139 11.18 2.87 -13.83
C GLN A 139 10.89 1.74 -12.84
N GLN A 140 10.58 2.06 -11.58
CA GLN A 140 10.18 1.06 -10.59
C GLN A 140 8.85 0.37 -10.98
N TYR A 141 7.90 1.11 -11.56
CA TYR A 141 6.65 0.56 -12.09
C TYR A 141 6.90 -0.47 -13.20
N ILE A 142 7.78 -0.16 -14.14
CA ILE A 142 8.16 -1.07 -15.23
C ILE A 142 8.81 -2.33 -14.67
N LEU A 143 9.82 -2.19 -13.82
CA LEU A 143 10.53 -3.34 -13.24
C LEU A 143 9.61 -4.24 -12.41
N LYS A 144 8.65 -3.67 -11.67
CA LYS A 144 7.66 -4.48 -10.94
C LYS A 144 6.77 -5.30 -11.87
N ARG A 145 6.54 -4.85 -13.11
CA ARG A 145 5.76 -5.59 -14.11
C ARG A 145 6.58 -6.64 -14.85
N TRP A 146 7.92 -6.53 -14.80
CA TRP A 146 8.84 -7.53 -15.32
C TRP A 146 9.39 -8.47 -14.25
N GLU A 147 8.96 -8.36 -12.99
CA GLU A 147 9.31 -9.31 -11.94
C GLU A 147 8.97 -10.75 -12.37
N GLY A 148 9.92 -11.68 -12.17
CA GLY A 148 9.87 -13.04 -12.69
C GLY A 148 10.30 -13.18 -14.16
N SER A 149 10.73 -12.10 -14.81
CA SER A 149 11.21 -12.07 -16.20
C SER A 149 12.38 -11.09 -16.34
N CYS A 150 13.03 -11.03 -17.50
CA CYS A 150 14.14 -10.10 -17.76
C CYS A 150 15.29 -10.15 -16.72
N GLY A 151 15.51 -11.32 -16.11
CA GLY A 151 16.49 -11.48 -15.00
C GLY A 151 16.08 -10.85 -13.66
N ILE A 152 14.89 -10.23 -13.58
CA ILE A 152 14.40 -9.54 -12.38
C ILE A 152 13.69 -10.54 -11.48
N ARG A 153 14.36 -11.00 -10.42
CA ARG A 153 13.80 -11.98 -9.47
C ARG A 153 12.81 -11.35 -8.50
N ILE A 154 13.11 -10.15 -8.05
CA ILE A 154 12.29 -9.39 -7.11
C ILE A 154 12.34 -7.91 -7.46
N ALA A 155 11.20 -7.23 -7.33
CA ALA A 155 11.10 -5.80 -7.46
C ALA A 155 10.14 -5.26 -6.39
N ALA A 156 10.54 -4.20 -5.71
CA ALA A 156 9.68 -3.51 -4.77
C ALA A 156 8.48 -2.86 -5.48
N THR A 157 7.35 -2.78 -4.78
CA THR A 157 6.19 -2.00 -5.22
C THR A 157 6.61 -0.53 -5.42
N PRO A 158 6.13 0.16 -6.47
CA PRO A 158 6.44 1.58 -6.68
C PRO A 158 6.05 2.45 -5.48
N GLY A 159 6.85 3.46 -5.18
CA GLY A 159 6.77 4.25 -3.95
C GLY A 159 7.34 3.55 -2.70
N ARG A 160 7.93 2.35 -2.84
CA ARG A 160 8.52 1.60 -1.71
C ARG A 160 10.00 1.27 -1.89
N SER A 161 10.56 1.44 -3.10
CA SER A 161 11.94 1.06 -3.43
C SER A 161 12.97 2.06 -2.89
N ARG A 162 14.11 1.58 -2.39
CA ARG A 162 15.23 2.46 -1.99
C ARG A 162 15.93 3.10 -3.19
N HIS A 163 15.82 2.50 -4.38
CA HIS A 163 16.24 3.14 -5.63
C HIS A 163 15.50 4.45 -5.89
N GLU A 164 14.21 4.54 -5.50
CA GLU A 164 13.42 5.78 -5.64
C GLU A 164 13.89 6.89 -4.68
N SER A 165 14.69 6.53 -3.68
CA SER A 165 15.42 7.49 -2.85
C SER A 165 16.81 7.84 -3.37
N GLY A 166 17.35 7.12 -4.35
CA GLY A 166 18.74 7.30 -4.78
C GLY A 166 19.73 6.81 -3.72
N LEU A 167 19.32 5.76 -3.01
CA LEU A 167 20.04 5.15 -1.89
C LEU A 167 20.28 3.66 -2.14
N ALA A 168 20.28 3.23 -3.40
CA ALA A 168 20.54 1.86 -3.78
C ALA A 168 21.27 1.79 -5.13
N LEU A 169 22.00 0.70 -5.34
CA LEU A 169 22.67 0.35 -6.58
C LEU A 169 22.36 -1.12 -6.91
N ASP A 170 22.15 -1.40 -8.19
CA ASP A 170 22.20 -2.76 -8.72
C ASP A 170 23.47 -2.86 -9.57
N VAL A 171 24.38 -3.75 -9.19
CA VAL A 171 25.68 -3.97 -9.85
C VAL A 171 25.82 -5.45 -10.22
N PRO A 172 26.53 -5.80 -11.30
CA PRO A 172 26.77 -7.21 -11.61
C PRO A 172 27.60 -7.87 -10.50
N THR A 173 27.46 -9.18 -10.35
CA THR A 173 28.21 -9.97 -9.33
C THR A 173 29.71 -9.79 -9.48
N SER A 174 30.22 -9.67 -10.71
CA SER A 174 31.64 -9.38 -10.97
C SER A 174 32.12 -8.02 -10.43
N THR A 175 31.26 -6.99 -10.40
CA THR A 175 31.53 -5.73 -9.69
C THR A 175 31.48 -5.94 -8.19
N THR A 176 30.47 -6.65 -7.68
CA THR A 176 30.35 -7.00 -6.25
C THR A 176 31.62 -7.70 -5.77
N ASP A 177 32.07 -8.78 -6.41
CA ASP A 177 33.24 -9.56 -6.00
C ASP A 177 34.51 -8.71 -5.88
N ARG A 178 34.64 -7.69 -6.74
CA ARG A 178 35.81 -6.83 -6.79
C ARG A 178 35.75 -5.64 -5.82
N PHE A 179 34.56 -5.10 -5.57
CA PHE A 179 34.38 -3.88 -4.79
C PHE A 179 33.70 -4.12 -3.43
N HIS A 180 33.35 -5.36 -3.08
CA HIS A 180 32.56 -5.72 -1.89
C HIS A 180 33.09 -5.07 -0.61
N SER A 181 34.38 -5.26 -0.30
CA SER A 181 34.99 -4.70 0.91
C SER A 181 34.98 -3.16 0.87
N THR A 182 35.39 -2.59 -0.25
CA THR A 182 35.49 -1.13 -0.40
C THR A 182 34.13 -0.45 -0.36
N LEU A 183 33.06 -1.10 -0.84
CA LEU A 183 31.70 -0.60 -0.71
C LEU A 183 31.22 -0.68 0.74
N SER A 184 31.43 -1.82 1.39
CA SER A 184 31.08 -2.05 2.80
C SER A 184 31.75 -1.03 3.72
N ASP A 185 33.05 -0.81 3.55
CA ASP A 185 33.84 0.16 4.32
C ASP A 185 33.37 1.60 4.11
N ASN A 186 32.70 1.87 2.98
CA ASN A 186 32.21 3.20 2.61
C ASN A 186 30.68 3.33 2.75
N GLY A 187 30.07 2.51 3.62
CA GLY A 187 28.69 2.68 4.09
C GLY A 187 27.61 2.09 3.21
N TRP A 188 27.99 1.33 2.18
CA TRP A 188 27.07 0.49 1.43
C TRP A 188 26.91 -0.87 2.11
N THR A 189 25.76 -1.50 1.94
CA THR A 189 25.48 -2.82 2.50
C THR A 189 24.94 -3.70 1.40
N TRP A 190 25.62 -4.82 1.16
CA TRP A 190 25.16 -5.78 0.17
C TRP A 190 23.91 -6.50 0.69
N TYR A 191 22.93 -6.69 -0.20
CA TYR A 191 21.70 -7.39 0.16
C TYR A 191 21.98 -8.81 0.67
N CYS A 192 22.89 -9.55 0.04
CA CYS A 192 23.19 -10.92 0.45
C CYS A 192 23.94 -11.00 1.78
N ASP A 193 24.76 -10.01 2.15
CA ASP A 193 25.36 -9.95 3.50
C ASP A 193 24.26 -9.85 4.56
N ARG A 194 23.33 -8.93 4.35
CA ARG A 194 22.24 -8.64 5.29
C ARG A 194 21.23 -9.77 5.40
N THR A 195 20.99 -10.51 4.31
CA THR A 195 19.87 -11.46 4.23
C THR A 195 20.29 -12.92 4.17
N ASN A 196 21.53 -13.21 3.80
CA ASN A 196 22.01 -14.57 3.54
C ASN A 196 23.48 -14.80 3.95
N GLY A 197 24.01 -13.98 4.86
CA GLY A 197 25.37 -14.11 5.37
C GLY A 197 26.46 -14.05 4.30
N GLY A 198 26.22 -13.30 3.23
CA GLY A 198 27.17 -13.08 2.12
C GLY A 198 27.21 -14.21 1.08
N ARG A 199 26.35 -15.22 1.19
CA ARG A 199 26.30 -16.31 0.21
C ARG A 199 25.48 -15.90 -1.01
N LEU A 200 26.03 -16.09 -2.21
CA LEU A 200 25.30 -15.92 -3.47
C LEU A 200 24.18 -16.97 -3.62
N SER A 201 24.48 -18.24 -3.30
CA SER A 201 23.49 -19.32 -3.33
C SER A 201 22.39 -19.05 -2.29
N GLY A 202 21.14 -19.03 -2.74
CA GLY A 202 19.97 -18.70 -1.91
C GLY A 202 19.75 -17.20 -1.72
N CYS A 203 20.62 -16.33 -2.24
CA CYS A 203 20.38 -14.88 -2.17
C CYS A 203 19.24 -14.49 -3.12
N GLY A 204 18.26 -13.77 -2.57
CA GLY A 204 17.07 -13.32 -3.32
C GLY A 204 17.36 -12.21 -4.32
N ASP A 205 18.36 -11.37 -4.05
CA ASP A 205 18.70 -10.20 -4.87
C ASP A 205 20.22 -9.94 -4.93
N PRO A 206 21.00 -10.80 -5.63
CA PRO A 206 22.46 -10.68 -5.69
C PRO A 206 23.02 -9.34 -6.19
N PRO A 207 22.40 -8.65 -7.15
CA PRO A 207 22.93 -7.36 -7.63
C PRO A 207 22.83 -6.21 -6.62
N HIS A 208 22.00 -6.33 -5.58
CA HIS A 208 21.49 -5.18 -4.86
C HIS A 208 22.36 -4.72 -3.69
N TRP A 209 22.62 -3.42 -3.63
CA TRP A 209 23.33 -2.72 -2.55
C TRP A 209 22.51 -1.55 -2.01
N ASP A 210 22.41 -1.47 -0.68
CA ASP A 210 21.70 -0.41 0.04
C ASP A 210 22.68 0.61 0.64
N PHE A 211 22.29 1.89 0.68
CA PHE A 211 22.94 2.92 1.49
C PHE A 211 21.95 3.49 2.51
N PHE A 212 22.21 3.29 3.81
CA PHE A 212 21.23 3.61 4.85
C PHE A 212 21.31 5.06 5.36
N ASN A 213 22.43 5.76 5.13
CA ASN A 213 22.65 7.12 5.64
C ASN A 213 22.15 8.20 4.67
N GLY A 214 20.84 8.22 4.42
CA GLY A 214 20.22 9.16 3.51
C GLY A 214 18.79 9.50 3.87
N THR A 215 18.17 10.37 3.06
CA THR A 215 16.79 10.82 3.26
C THR A 215 15.83 9.96 2.43
N ASP A 216 14.63 9.66 2.93
CA ASP A 216 13.61 9.02 2.10
C ASP A 216 13.02 10.01 1.08
N LEU A 217 13.18 9.73 -0.22
CA LEU A 217 12.61 10.53 -1.31
C LEU A 217 11.48 9.83 -2.07
N ARG A 218 11.01 8.66 -1.61
CA ARG A 218 10.01 7.86 -2.33
C ARG A 218 8.74 8.65 -2.63
N SER A 219 8.19 9.34 -1.63
CA SER A 219 7.00 10.18 -1.83
C SER A 219 7.24 11.38 -2.75
N TYR A 220 8.46 11.91 -2.79
CA TYR A 220 8.84 12.98 -3.71
C TYR A 220 8.90 12.49 -5.15
N SER A 221 9.43 11.28 -5.41
CA SER A 221 9.43 10.71 -6.77
C SER A 221 8.01 10.50 -7.29
N VAL A 222 7.09 10.03 -6.45
CA VAL A 222 5.68 9.89 -6.82
C VAL A 222 5.05 11.26 -7.08
N ARG A 223 5.26 12.23 -6.19
CA ARG A 223 4.69 13.58 -6.32
C ARG A 223 5.19 14.32 -7.54
N ALA A 224 6.48 14.17 -7.86
CA ALA A 224 7.08 14.74 -9.06
C ALA A 224 6.40 14.21 -10.33
N PHE A 225 6.17 12.90 -10.44
CA PHE A 225 5.39 12.35 -11.55
C PHE A 225 3.95 12.90 -11.58
N GLN A 226 3.26 12.97 -10.43
CA GLN A 226 1.89 13.50 -10.35
C GLN A 226 1.81 14.95 -10.85
N ARG A 227 2.79 15.78 -10.50
CA ARG A 227 2.92 17.17 -10.99
C ARG A 227 3.14 17.25 -12.49
N LEU A 228 4.09 16.48 -13.02
CA LEU A 228 4.36 16.42 -14.45
C LEU A 228 3.13 15.98 -15.23
N TRP A 229 2.42 14.96 -14.73
CA TRP A 229 1.17 14.50 -15.33
C TRP A 229 0.12 15.61 -15.36
N ASN A 230 -0.14 16.25 -14.22
CA ASN A 230 -1.14 17.31 -14.10
C ASN A 230 -0.80 18.53 -14.95
N ASN A 231 0.48 18.86 -15.10
CA ASN A 231 0.95 19.94 -15.95
C ASN A 231 0.72 19.62 -17.43
N ALA A 232 0.94 18.37 -17.84
CA ALA A 232 0.72 17.92 -19.21
C ALA A 232 -0.77 17.68 -19.54
N HIS A 233 -1.62 17.40 -18.54
CA HIS A 233 -3.02 17.00 -18.69
C HIS A 233 -3.93 17.78 -17.71
N PRO A 234 -4.17 19.08 -17.94
CA PRO A 234 -5.00 19.91 -17.05
C PRO A 234 -6.46 19.41 -16.93
N GLU A 235 -6.92 18.61 -17.89
CA GLU A 235 -8.24 17.99 -17.93
C GLU A 235 -8.32 16.62 -17.22
N ASP A 236 -7.19 15.97 -16.94
CA ASP A 236 -7.12 14.63 -16.31
C ASP A 236 -6.25 14.65 -15.05
N ARG A 237 -6.56 15.57 -14.12
CA ARG A 237 -5.75 15.77 -12.92
C ARG A 237 -5.89 14.65 -11.91
N ILE A 238 -4.78 14.33 -11.25
CA ILE A 238 -4.70 13.43 -10.10
C ILE A 238 -4.18 14.16 -8.87
N ALA A 239 -4.40 13.59 -7.68
CA ALA A 239 -3.85 14.13 -6.45
C ALA A 239 -2.32 14.16 -6.51
N GLU A 240 -1.72 15.26 -6.04
CA GLU A 240 -0.26 15.44 -5.89
C GLU A 240 0.18 15.15 -4.45
N ASP A 241 -0.26 14.01 -3.93
CA ASP A 241 -0.11 13.59 -2.54
C ASP A 241 1.19 12.81 -2.27
N GLY A 242 1.95 12.46 -3.31
CA GLY A 242 3.14 11.63 -3.21
C GLY A 242 2.84 10.17 -2.84
N ALA A 243 1.58 9.73 -2.92
CA ALA A 243 1.18 8.35 -2.67
C ALA A 243 1.03 7.60 -4.00
N TYR A 244 1.74 6.48 -4.14
CA TYR A 244 1.55 5.61 -5.28
C TYR A 244 0.25 4.81 -5.08
N GLY A 245 -0.70 4.97 -5.99
CA GLY A 245 -1.98 4.28 -5.98
C GLY A 245 -2.53 4.06 -7.39
N PRO A 246 -3.73 3.45 -7.51
CA PRO A 246 -4.30 3.06 -8.80
C PRO A 246 -4.42 4.21 -9.81
N GLN A 247 -4.73 5.42 -9.33
CA GLN A 247 -4.82 6.60 -10.18
C GLN A 247 -3.45 6.93 -10.78
N THR A 248 -2.40 7.04 -9.96
CA THR A 248 -1.02 7.28 -10.42
C THR A 248 -0.55 6.16 -11.35
N ALA A 249 -0.79 4.89 -11.02
CA ALA A 249 -0.43 3.75 -11.86
C ALA A 249 -1.09 3.83 -13.27
N ALA A 250 -2.37 4.19 -13.32
CA ALA A 250 -3.09 4.35 -14.60
C ALA A 250 -2.52 5.49 -15.46
N ARG A 251 -1.91 6.51 -14.84
CA ARG A 251 -1.25 7.62 -15.53
C ARG A 251 0.17 7.26 -15.94
N ILE A 252 0.92 6.54 -15.09
CA ILE A 252 2.25 6.02 -15.44
C ILE A 252 2.18 5.18 -16.71
N ARG A 253 1.20 4.26 -16.84
CA ARG A 253 1.02 3.45 -18.07
C ARG A 253 0.92 4.29 -19.35
N ARG A 254 0.24 5.44 -19.27
CA ARG A 254 0.00 6.34 -20.41
C ARG A 254 1.14 7.34 -20.62
N ALA A 255 2.12 7.40 -19.72
CA ALA A 255 3.17 8.38 -19.79
C ALA A 255 4.08 8.12 -21.02
N PRO A 256 4.50 9.18 -21.73
CA PRO A 256 5.43 9.07 -22.85
C PRO A 256 6.83 8.65 -22.35
N LEU A 257 7.45 7.68 -23.02
CA LEU A 257 8.78 7.17 -22.64
C LEU A 257 9.83 8.29 -22.59
N GLY A 258 9.82 9.18 -23.59
CA GLY A 258 10.73 10.32 -23.69
C GLY A 258 10.47 11.47 -22.72
N GLY A 259 9.35 11.45 -21.97
CA GLY A 259 8.93 12.57 -21.13
C GLY A 259 7.83 13.43 -21.76
N PHE A 260 7.22 14.29 -20.94
CA PHE A 260 6.13 15.16 -21.37
C PHE A 260 6.66 16.39 -22.09
N THR A 261 6.03 16.77 -23.20
CA THR A 261 6.42 17.97 -23.98
C THR A 261 6.33 19.26 -23.18
N THR A 262 5.43 19.34 -22.19
CA THR A 262 5.28 20.51 -21.31
C THR A 262 6.47 20.72 -20.37
N GLY A 263 7.31 19.70 -20.16
CA GLY A 263 8.46 19.79 -19.27
C GLY A 263 8.10 19.93 -17.80
N THR A 264 9.09 20.33 -17.01
CA THR A 264 8.98 20.50 -15.56
C THR A 264 8.23 21.76 -15.18
N THR A 265 7.62 21.77 -13.99
CA THR A 265 6.76 22.88 -13.54
C THR A 265 7.54 24.10 -13.05
N CYS A 266 8.86 23.98 -12.98
CA CYS A 266 9.78 24.92 -12.34
C CYS A 266 10.70 25.67 -13.31
N ALA A 267 10.40 25.67 -14.61
CA ALA A 267 11.09 26.56 -15.55
C ALA A 267 10.89 28.02 -15.13
N ALA A 268 11.98 28.64 -14.66
CA ALA A 268 12.06 30.05 -14.24
C ALA A 268 11.84 31.02 -15.42
N PRO A 269 11.46 32.30 -15.16
CA PRO A 269 11.26 33.31 -16.20
C PRO A 269 12.58 33.66 -16.94
N PRO A 270 12.51 34.27 -18.15
CA PRO A 270 13.70 34.53 -18.96
C PRO A 270 14.67 35.51 -18.29
N ALA A 271 15.95 35.34 -18.59
CA ALA A 271 17.10 36.00 -17.96
C ALA A 271 17.08 37.53 -17.98
N GLU A 272 17.44 38.18 -16.87
CA GLU A 272 17.98 39.55 -16.85
C GLU A 272 18.86 39.83 -15.60
N GLN A 273 20.16 39.99 -15.88
CA GLN A 273 21.18 40.84 -15.25
C GLN A 273 21.38 40.86 -13.71
N GLN A 274 22.54 40.37 -13.27
CA GLN A 274 23.16 40.71 -11.98
C GLN A 274 23.62 42.19 -11.96
N PRO A 275 23.54 42.84 -10.79
CA PRO A 275 24.64 43.66 -10.31
C PRO A 275 25.22 43.16 -8.97
N ASP A 276 26.49 43.53 -8.78
CA ASP A 276 27.47 43.18 -7.73
C ASP A 276 27.04 43.42 -6.26
N PRO A 277 27.77 42.87 -5.26
CA PRO A 277 27.36 42.80 -3.85
C PRO A 277 27.86 43.97 -2.99
N GLN A 278 27.25 44.09 -1.80
CA GLN A 278 27.77 44.52 -0.46
C GLN A 278 26.83 45.49 0.29
N PRO A 279 26.94 45.67 1.62
CA PRO A 279 27.34 44.73 2.69
C PRO A 279 26.31 44.68 3.85
N GLU A 280 26.64 43.84 4.82
CA GLU A 280 25.93 43.46 6.04
C GLU A 280 25.49 44.65 6.94
N ASP A 281 24.37 44.48 7.64
CA ASP A 281 24.17 45.11 8.95
C ASP A 281 23.34 44.23 9.89
N GLU A 282 23.74 44.28 11.14
CA GLU A 282 23.56 43.30 12.20
C GLU A 282 22.18 43.32 12.91
N LEU A 283 21.73 42.11 13.25
CA LEU A 283 21.21 41.66 14.56
C LEU A 283 19.99 42.37 15.19
N HIS A 284 18.89 41.61 15.35
CA HIS A 284 18.20 41.47 16.65
C HIS A 284 17.33 40.20 16.68
N THR A 285 17.51 39.40 17.72
CA THR A 285 16.86 38.11 18.01
C THR A 285 15.85 38.24 19.15
N GLU A 286 14.66 37.65 18.99
CA GLU A 286 13.90 36.99 20.08
C GLU A 286 13.00 35.87 19.49
N PRO A 287 12.68 34.80 20.24
CA PRO A 287 12.20 33.54 19.69
C PRO A 287 10.66 33.48 19.59
N GLN A 288 10.15 33.16 18.40
CA GLN A 288 8.76 32.70 18.23
C GLN A 288 8.68 31.17 18.25
N GLN A 289 7.75 30.67 19.06
CA GLN A 289 7.34 29.26 19.13
C GLN A 289 6.82 28.75 17.77
N PRO A 290 6.96 27.45 17.45
CA PRO A 290 6.59 26.91 16.15
C PRO A 290 5.07 26.90 15.95
N GLN A 291 4.60 27.62 14.92
CA GLN A 291 3.24 27.50 14.39
C GLN A 291 3.17 26.31 13.40
N PRO A 292 2.06 25.55 13.36
CA PRO A 292 1.85 24.50 12.36
C PRO A 292 1.59 25.09 10.96
N PRO A 293 1.86 24.32 9.88
CA PRO A 293 1.82 24.82 8.51
C PRO A 293 0.39 25.14 8.04
N ASP A 294 0.18 26.41 7.65
CA ASP A 294 -1.03 26.99 7.06
C ASP A 294 -1.09 26.67 5.56
N THR A 295 -2.03 25.82 5.12
CA THR A 295 -2.35 25.65 3.69
C THR A 295 -3.62 26.40 3.35
N ARG A 296 -3.46 27.53 2.65
CA ARG A 296 -4.55 28.34 2.09
C ARG A 296 -5.01 27.76 0.75
N GLU A 297 -6.24 27.28 0.67
CA GLU A 297 -6.97 27.09 -0.60
C GLU A 297 -8.33 27.76 -0.49
N SER A 298 -8.64 28.69 -1.39
CA SER A 298 -9.97 29.30 -1.50
C SER A 298 -10.88 28.38 -2.30
N GLU A 299 -11.91 27.81 -1.66
CA GLU A 299 -12.99 27.09 -2.35
C GLU A 299 -14.20 28.01 -2.52
N THR A 300 -14.78 28.01 -3.72
CA THR A 300 -16.18 28.42 -3.91
C THR A 300 -17.07 27.36 -3.27
N VAL A 301 -17.60 27.64 -2.08
CA VAL A 301 -18.65 26.79 -1.48
C VAL A 301 -19.97 27.10 -2.17
N ALA A 302 -20.23 26.47 -3.31
CA ALA A 302 -21.44 26.69 -4.10
C ALA A 302 -22.75 26.19 -3.42
N GLY A 303 -22.69 25.70 -2.17
CA GLY A 303 -23.81 25.00 -1.52
C GLY A 303 -24.27 25.53 -0.15
N LEU A 304 -23.65 26.56 0.44
CA LEU A 304 -24.08 27.07 1.76
C LEU A 304 -25.12 28.22 1.68
N SER A 305 -25.56 28.56 0.46
CA SER A 305 -26.66 29.52 0.20
C SER A 305 -27.74 28.82 -0.61
N ASN A 306 -28.43 27.84 -0.03
CA ASN A 306 -29.81 27.58 -0.40
C ASN A 306 -30.65 28.35 0.61
N ASP A 307 -30.97 29.61 0.28
CA ASP A 307 -32.20 30.18 0.80
C ASP A 307 -33.36 29.26 0.39
N ALA A 308 -34.48 29.28 1.11
CA ALA A 308 -35.67 28.48 0.83
C ALA A 308 -36.31 28.74 -0.56
N ARG A 309 -35.57 29.32 -1.51
CA ARG A 309 -35.95 29.67 -2.88
C ARG A 309 -34.89 29.34 -3.95
N GLY A 310 -33.79 28.67 -3.59
CA GLY A 310 -32.89 28.04 -4.57
C GLY A 310 -32.12 29.01 -5.49
N ARG A 311 -31.59 30.12 -4.98
CA ARG A 311 -30.65 30.97 -5.73
C ARG A 311 -29.21 30.86 -5.22
N SER A 312 -28.30 30.37 -6.07
CA SER A 312 -26.86 30.41 -5.79
C SER A 312 -26.34 31.85 -5.77
N THR A 313 -25.81 32.31 -4.63
CA THR A 313 -25.12 33.60 -4.54
C THR A 313 -23.64 33.35 -4.31
N GLY A 314 -22.79 33.76 -5.28
CA GLY A 314 -21.36 33.50 -5.30
C GLY A 314 -20.58 34.23 -4.20
N THR A 315 -20.59 33.68 -2.99
CA THR A 315 -19.82 34.19 -1.85
C THR A 315 -18.79 33.14 -1.45
N THR A 316 -17.50 33.51 -1.49
CA THR A 316 -16.36 32.65 -1.08
C THR A 316 -16.28 32.59 0.45
N ALA A 317 -16.32 31.39 1.03
CA ALA A 317 -16.09 31.18 2.46
C ALA A 317 -14.60 30.96 2.75
N ASP A 318 -14.08 31.56 3.83
CA ASP A 318 -12.74 31.25 4.32
C ASP A 318 -12.81 29.98 5.19
N VAL A 319 -12.49 28.83 4.59
CA VAL A 319 -12.61 27.51 5.23
C VAL A 319 -11.26 27.08 5.83
N TRP A 320 -11.26 26.78 7.13
CA TRP A 320 -10.16 26.07 7.76
C TRP A 320 -10.35 24.55 7.61
N ARG A 321 -9.33 23.86 7.11
CA ARG A 321 -9.39 22.41 6.87
C ARG A 321 -8.57 21.66 7.90
N THR A 322 -9.22 20.69 8.53
CA THR A 322 -8.57 19.75 9.43
C THR A 322 -9.02 18.34 9.15
N ARG A 323 -8.13 17.39 9.47
CA ARG A 323 -8.47 15.97 9.46
C ARG A 323 -8.66 15.53 10.90
N ILE A 324 -9.86 15.09 11.25
CA ILE A 324 -10.01 14.11 12.31
C ILE A 324 -9.79 12.76 11.63
N THR A 325 -8.77 12.02 12.07
CA THR A 325 -8.69 10.59 11.76
C THR A 325 -9.66 9.87 12.68
N SER A 326 -10.95 9.87 12.34
CA SER A 326 -11.89 8.92 12.97
C SER A 326 -11.70 7.58 12.26
N ARG A 327 -11.68 6.50 13.06
CA ARG A 327 -12.00 5.18 12.51
C ARG A 327 -13.49 5.20 12.16
N SER A 328 -13.91 4.47 11.14
CA SER A 328 -15.30 4.34 10.71
C SER A 328 -16.26 3.83 11.81
N CYS A 329 -15.73 3.40 12.96
CA CYS A 329 -16.46 2.86 14.10
C CYS A 329 -15.86 3.37 15.41
N GLY A 330 -16.73 3.70 16.38
CA GLY A 330 -16.35 4.19 17.71
C GLY A 330 -16.64 5.68 17.92
N GLU A 331 -15.92 6.29 18.87
CA GLU A 331 -16.06 7.69 19.25
C GLU A 331 -14.88 8.51 18.71
N ALA A 332 -15.18 9.65 18.11
CA ALA A 332 -14.22 10.65 17.70
C ALA A 332 -14.65 12.02 18.24
N SER A 333 -13.71 12.74 18.85
CA SER A 333 -13.96 14.05 19.44
C SER A 333 -12.84 15.01 19.06
N VAL A 334 -13.20 16.25 18.79
CA VAL A 334 -12.26 17.36 18.67
C VAL A 334 -12.74 18.56 19.48
N ARG A 335 -11.79 19.34 19.98
CA ARG A 335 -12.04 20.68 20.54
C ARG A 335 -11.26 21.68 19.73
N GLU A 336 -11.95 22.73 19.28
CA GLU A 336 -11.34 23.80 18.47
C GLU A 336 -11.96 25.16 18.77
N ASP A 337 -11.38 26.20 18.18
CA ASP A 337 -11.85 27.56 18.32
C ASP A 337 -11.72 28.40 17.05
N TYR A 338 -12.45 29.52 16.99
CA TYR A 338 -12.34 30.52 15.93
C TYR A 338 -11.43 31.69 16.33
N SER A 339 -10.47 31.46 17.23
CA SER A 339 -9.69 32.54 17.88
C SER A 339 -8.84 33.36 16.90
N THR A 340 -8.44 32.77 15.79
CA THR A 340 -7.72 33.46 14.71
C THR A 340 -8.58 34.55 14.06
N GLY A 341 -9.92 34.41 14.10
CA GLY A 341 -10.87 35.26 13.39
C GLY A 341 -10.73 35.24 11.86
N ARG A 342 -9.84 34.38 11.33
CA ARG A 342 -9.49 34.30 9.91
C ARG A 342 -10.47 33.42 9.12
N TYR A 343 -11.12 32.48 9.81
CA TYR A 343 -12.05 31.53 9.21
C TYR A 343 -13.40 31.66 9.92
N ASN A 344 -14.49 31.52 9.17
CA ASN A 344 -15.85 31.48 9.70
C ASN A 344 -16.51 30.12 9.48
N VAL A 345 -15.79 29.17 8.88
CA VAL A 345 -16.21 27.78 8.69
C VAL A 345 -15.01 26.88 8.90
N HIS A 346 -15.20 25.80 9.67
CA HIS A 346 -14.23 24.71 9.76
C HIS A 346 -14.81 23.47 9.08
N ARG A 347 -13.98 22.75 8.31
CA ARG A 347 -14.36 21.52 7.61
C ARG A 347 -13.64 20.31 8.20
N TRP A 348 -14.43 19.28 8.51
CA TRP A 348 -14.00 17.98 9.00
C TRP A 348 -14.42 16.89 8.03
N SER A 349 -13.63 15.84 7.91
CA SER A 349 -13.97 14.63 7.15
C SER A 349 -14.15 13.44 8.08
N THR A 350 -15.19 12.63 7.87
CA THR A 350 -15.39 11.35 8.57
C THR A 350 -15.95 10.30 7.62
N GLN A 351 -15.90 9.03 7.98
CA GLN A 351 -16.56 7.93 7.28
C GLN A 351 -17.71 7.43 8.14
N ILE A 352 -18.91 7.28 7.57
CA ILE A 352 -20.04 6.60 8.22
C ILE A 352 -20.29 5.25 7.57
N GLU A 353 -20.52 4.24 8.40
CA GLU A 353 -20.86 2.88 7.95
C GLU A 353 -22.36 2.62 7.90
N PRO A 354 -22.85 1.68 7.05
CA PRO A 354 -24.26 1.30 7.02
C PRO A 354 -24.65 0.37 8.18
N THR A 355 -23.72 0.14 9.12
CA THR A 355 -23.88 -0.78 10.27
C THR A 355 -24.59 -0.13 11.44
N GLY A 356 -25.11 1.09 11.32
CA GLY A 356 -25.84 1.76 12.39
C GLY A 356 -25.80 3.28 12.32
N PRO A 357 -26.66 3.97 13.06
CA PRO A 357 -26.69 5.43 13.09
C PRO A 357 -25.39 6.04 13.65
N MET A 358 -24.87 7.06 12.98
CA MET A 358 -23.84 7.94 13.55
C MET A 358 -24.50 9.15 14.20
N ARG A 359 -24.26 9.34 15.49
CA ARG A 359 -24.61 10.57 16.21
C ARG A 359 -23.49 11.59 16.05
N ILE A 360 -23.84 12.81 15.65
CA ILE A 360 -22.92 13.94 15.49
C ILE A 360 -23.42 15.09 16.36
N THR A 361 -22.57 15.55 17.27
CA THR A 361 -22.89 16.62 18.23
C THR A 361 -21.85 17.74 18.13
N PHE A 362 -22.28 18.92 17.74
CA PHE A 362 -21.46 20.13 17.63
C PHE A 362 -21.88 21.13 18.72
N THR A 363 -21.06 21.27 19.76
CA THR A 363 -21.39 22.02 20.98
C THR A 363 -20.49 23.24 21.15
N ARG A 364 -21.08 24.40 21.41
CA ARG A 364 -20.38 25.60 21.87
C ARG A 364 -19.86 25.40 23.30
N THR A 365 -18.56 25.54 23.48
CA THR A 365 -17.89 25.45 24.79
C THR A 365 -17.49 26.81 25.34
N ALA A 366 -17.39 27.86 24.51
CA ALA A 366 -17.21 29.25 24.94
C ALA A 366 -17.73 30.27 23.91
N GLY A 367 -17.97 31.50 24.39
CA GLY A 367 -18.53 32.62 23.61
C GLY A 367 -20.07 32.62 23.56
N SER A 368 -20.65 33.64 22.93
CA SER A 368 -22.09 33.79 22.73
C SER A 368 -22.41 33.80 21.24
N TRP A 369 -22.66 32.61 20.68
CA TRP A 369 -22.98 32.37 19.26
C TRP A 369 -23.78 31.07 19.14
N GLN A 370 -24.56 30.91 18.07
CA GLN A 370 -25.42 29.73 17.87
C GLN A 370 -24.74 28.75 16.92
N PRO A 371 -24.44 27.50 17.31
CA PRO A 371 -23.79 26.53 16.44
C PRO A 371 -24.65 26.14 15.24
N ALA A 372 -24.06 26.08 14.04
CA ALA A 372 -24.68 25.54 12.84
C ALA A 372 -23.80 24.42 12.24
N LEU A 373 -24.43 23.30 11.90
CA LEU A 373 -23.77 22.12 11.33
C LEU A 373 -24.34 21.81 9.95
N TYR A 374 -23.46 21.66 8.97
CA TYR A 374 -23.81 21.20 7.63
C TYR A 374 -23.07 19.91 7.30
N ILE A 375 -23.72 19.01 6.56
CA ILE A 375 -23.17 17.72 6.15
C ILE A 375 -23.33 17.59 4.65
N PHE A 376 -22.22 17.32 3.97
CA PHE A 376 -22.17 17.04 2.54
C PHE A 376 -21.51 15.70 2.29
N ASP A 377 -21.83 15.09 1.16
CA ASP A 377 -21.07 13.96 0.64
C ASP A 377 -19.81 14.44 -0.12
N PRO A 378 -18.96 13.54 -0.64
CA PRO A 378 -17.75 13.93 -1.37
C PRO A 378 -18.01 14.51 -2.76
N ALA A 379 -19.20 14.27 -3.34
CA ALA A 379 -19.64 14.88 -4.59
C ALA A 379 -20.13 16.33 -4.38
N GLY A 380 -20.31 16.76 -3.13
CA GLY A 380 -20.81 18.08 -2.77
C GLY A 380 -22.33 18.14 -2.66
N GLU A 381 -23.02 17.01 -2.65
CA GLU A 381 -24.46 16.92 -2.42
C GLU A 381 -24.78 17.15 -0.94
N LEU A 382 -25.84 17.91 -0.67
CA LEU A 382 -26.24 18.27 0.68
C LEU A 382 -26.98 17.11 1.36
N ILE A 383 -26.41 16.57 2.43
CA ILE A 383 -27.06 15.59 3.30
C ILE A 383 -27.86 16.30 4.39
N PHE A 384 -27.30 17.35 5.00
CA PHE A 384 -27.95 18.12 6.06
C PHE A 384 -27.59 19.61 6.01
N GLY A 385 -28.60 20.48 6.06
CA GLY A 385 -28.50 21.93 5.91
C GLY A 385 -28.68 22.75 7.19
N GLY A 386 -28.48 22.17 8.37
CA GLY A 386 -28.58 22.87 9.66
C GLY A 386 -29.96 22.80 10.31
N ASP A 387 -31.04 23.11 9.61
CA ASP A 387 -32.43 23.00 10.11
C ASP A 387 -33.35 22.16 9.21
N ALA A 388 -32.85 21.74 8.05
CA ALA A 388 -33.53 20.83 7.15
C ALA A 388 -32.61 19.67 6.74
N SER A 389 -33.15 18.45 6.73
CA SER A 389 -32.53 17.32 6.04
C SER A 389 -32.60 17.56 4.53
N GLY A 390 -31.48 17.39 3.82
CA GLY A 390 -31.51 17.29 2.37
C GLY A 390 -32.18 15.98 1.96
N ALA A 391 -32.88 15.98 0.83
CA ALA A 391 -33.21 14.71 0.18
C ALA A 391 -31.89 14.16 -0.39
N HIS A 392 -31.43 13.04 0.15
CA HIS A 392 -30.19 12.41 -0.29
C HIS A 392 -30.44 10.91 -0.47
N ASP A 393 -30.11 10.38 -1.65
CA ASP A 393 -30.49 9.02 -2.08
C ASP A 393 -29.95 7.90 -1.18
N ASN A 394 -28.93 8.22 -0.39
CA ASN A 394 -28.19 7.25 0.42
C ASN A 394 -28.02 7.67 1.88
N ALA A 395 -28.69 8.74 2.33
CA ALA A 395 -28.56 9.19 3.72
C ALA A 395 -29.90 9.65 4.28
N ALA A 396 -30.25 9.12 5.45
CA ALA A 396 -31.36 9.61 6.26
C ALA A 396 -30.80 10.40 7.44
N VAL A 397 -31.41 11.55 7.75
CA VAL A 397 -30.98 12.41 8.84
C VAL A 397 -32.13 12.65 9.80
N THR A 398 -31.91 12.32 11.08
CA THR A 398 -32.79 12.70 12.18
C THR A 398 -32.18 13.87 12.92
N VAL A 399 -32.89 14.99 12.98
CA VAL A 399 -32.43 16.20 13.67
C VAL A 399 -32.91 16.18 15.12
N HIS A 400 -31.98 16.18 16.07
CA HIS A 400 -32.31 16.28 17.50
C HIS A 400 -32.28 17.74 17.96
N GLN A 401 -31.27 18.50 17.51
CA GLN A 401 -31.11 19.93 17.80
C GLN A 401 -30.46 20.64 16.61
N SER A 402 -31.02 21.76 16.15
CA SER A 402 -30.42 22.53 15.04
C SER A 402 -29.33 23.51 15.48
N GLY A 403 -29.27 23.81 16.79
CA GLY A 403 -28.39 24.84 17.35
C GLY A 403 -28.89 26.28 17.23
N ARG A 404 -30.06 26.53 16.61
CA ARG A 404 -30.64 27.89 16.50
C ARG A 404 -30.97 28.48 17.88
N ASP A 405 -31.55 27.67 18.76
CA ASP A 405 -32.03 28.13 20.08
C ASP A 405 -31.17 27.63 21.25
N GLY A 406 -29.99 27.08 20.96
CA GLY A 406 -29.21 26.34 21.94
C GLY A 406 -27.69 26.48 21.80
N ALA A 407 -26.99 25.80 22.70
CA ALA A 407 -25.53 25.72 22.67
C ALA A 407 -25.02 24.50 21.88
N ALA A 408 -25.90 23.70 21.27
CA ALA A 408 -25.50 22.52 20.50
C ALA A 408 -26.39 22.30 19.27
N ALA A 409 -25.77 21.84 18.19
CA ALA A 409 -26.43 21.17 17.08
C ALA A 409 -26.15 19.67 17.17
N GLU A 410 -27.20 18.85 17.05
CA GLU A 410 -27.14 17.40 17.19
C GLU A 410 -28.00 16.73 16.14
N VAL A 411 -27.39 15.80 15.40
CA VAL A 411 -28.07 14.99 14.38
C VAL A 411 -27.65 13.53 14.49
N THR A 412 -28.53 12.66 14.03
CA THR A 412 -28.21 11.27 13.72
C THR A 412 -28.27 11.09 12.21
N VAL A 413 -27.22 10.51 11.63
CA VAL A 413 -27.13 10.19 10.21
C VAL A 413 -27.12 8.67 10.07
N GLU A 414 -27.91 8.14 9.14
CA GLU A 414 -27.91 6.74 8.73
C GLU A 414 -27.66 6.68 7.23
N VAL A 415 -26.94 5.66 6.76
CA VAL A 415 -26.61 5.51 5.34
C VAL A 415 -26.88 4.09 4.85
N GLY A 416 -27.30 3.95 3.60
CA GLY A 416 -27.53 2.64 2.98
C GLY A 416 -26.24 1.93 2.53
N ARG A 417 -25.14 2.66 2.42
CA ARG A 417 -23.78 2.15 2.16
C ARG A 417 -22.76 3.04 2.83
N SER A 418 -21.56 2.51 3.05
CA SER A 418 -20.42 3.26 3.59
C SER A 418 -20.22 4.56 2.80
N THR A 419 -20.25 5.70 3.49
CA THR A 419 -20.26 7.03 2.88
C THR A 419 -19.27 7.93 3.59
N ALA A 420 -18.43 8.64 2.84
CA ALA A 420 -17.61 9.71 3.41
C ALA A 420 -18.48 10.96 3.61
N LEU A 421 -18.34 11.63 4.75
CA LEU A 421 -19.06 12.85 5.09
C LEU A 421 -18.08 14.01 5.26
N PHE A 422 -18.44 15.17 4.74
CA PHE A 422 -17.82 16.44 5.05
C PHE A 422 -18.72 17.24 5.99
N LEU A 423 -18.24 17.44 7.22
CA LEU A 423 -18.92 18.21 8.25
C LEU A 423 -18.39 19.64 8.24
N TYR A 424 -19.26 20.61 8.01
CA TYR A 424 -18.92 22.02 8.10
C TYR A 424 -19.55 22.59 9.36
N THR A 425 -18.69 23.02 10.28
CA THR A 425 -19.10 23.68 11.52
C THR A 425 -18.98 25.19 11.33
N THR A 426 -20.03 25.94 11.69
CA THR A 426 -20.09 27.41 11.61
C THR A 426 -21.08 27.96 12.66
N SER A 427 -21.51 29.22 12.55
CA SER A 427 -22.59 29.80 13.36
C SER A 427 -23.83 30.10 12.53
N TRP A 428 -25.00 30.16 13.16
CA TRP A 428 -26.23 30.57 12.46
C TRP A 428 -26.15 32.00 11.92
N GLY A 429 -25.51 32.95 12.62
CA GLY A 429 -25.27 34.30 12.08
C GLY A 429 -24.41 34.29 10.81
N ALA A 430 -23.36 33.46 10.79
CA ALA A 430 -22.57 33.24 9.57
C ALA A 430 -23.41 32.56 8.48
N ALA A 431 -24.16 31.50 8.79
CA ALA A 431 -24.99 30.80 7.81
C ALA A 431 -26.08 31.70 7.20
N ASP A 432 -26.90 32.36 8.04
CA ASP A 432 -28.03 33.19 7.62
C ASP A 432 -27.57 34.45 6.84
N SER A 433 -26.31 34.88 7.03
CA SER A 433 -25.70 35.98 6.26
C SER A 433 -25.05 35.53 4.94
N GLY A 434 -25.15 34.26 4.55
CA GLY A 434 -24.45 33.70 3.39
C GLY A 434 -22.92 33.70 3.59
N LEU A 435 -22.49 33.41 4.82
CA LEU A 435 -21.10 33.34 5.28
C LEU A 435 -20.35 34.68 5.22
N ARG A 436 -21.07 35.80 5.26
CA ARG A 436 -20.47 37.13 5.30
C ARG A 436 -20.11 37.57 6.71
N GLU A 437 -20.92 37.16 7.69
CA GLU A 437 -20.63 37.44 9.09
C GLU A 437 -19.48 36.56 9.60
N ARG A 438 -18.59 37.18 10.40
CA ARG A 438 -17.48 36.49 11.06
C ARG A 438 -17.95 35.93 12.39
N ILE A 439 -17.43 34.76 12.76
CA ILE A 439 -17.64 34.20 14.09
C ILE A 439 -16.73 34.95 15.08
N THR A 440 -17.25 35.24 16.28
CA THR A 440 -16.46 35.92 17.33
C THR A 440 -15.20 35.12 17.68
N ARG A 441 -14.06 35.81 17.89
CA ARG A 441 -12.79 35.17 18.27
C ARG A 441 -12.83 34.48 19.64
N SER A 442 -13.83 34.77 20.46
CA SER A 442 -14.06 34.04 21.72
C SER A 442 -14.79 32.70 21.53
N ALA A 443 -15.21 32.37 20.30
CA ALA A 443 -15.97 31.17 20.01
C ALA A 443 -15.09 29.93 20.11
N ARG A 444 -15.45 29.02 21.03
CA ARG A 444 -14.85 27.70 21.17
C ARG A 444 -15.92 26.63 21.09
N TYR A 445 -15.56 25.45 20.60
CA TYR A 445 -16.50 24.35 20.44
C TYR A 445 -15.86 22.97 20.68
N SER A 446 -16.72 21.97 20.82
CA SER A 446 -16.40 20.56 20.67
C SER A 446 -17.27 19.93 19.60
N LEU A 447 -16.69 19.09 18.75
CA LEU A 447 -17.40 18.26 17.79
C LEU A 447 -17.17 16.80 18.15
N ASN A 448 -18.24 16.09 18.48
CA ASN A 448 -18.24 14.68 18.84
C ASN A 448 -19.00 13.88 17.78
N MET A 449 -18.47 12.73 17.42
CA MET A 449 -19.06 11.78 16.48
C MET A 449 -19.00 10.40 17.13
N THR A 450 -20.13 9.70 17.19
CA THR A 450 -20.20 8.35 17.77
C THR A 450 -21.02 7.47 16.84
N GLN A 451 -20.44 6.34 16.42
CA GLN A 451 -21.15 5.32 15.67
C GLN A 451 -20.94 3.97 16.35
N ASP A 452 -22.04 3.32 16.72
CA ASP A 452 -22.02 1.92 17.16
C ASP A 452 -22.07 1.03 15.92
N CYS A 453 -21.01 0.27 15.70
CA CYS A 453 -20.91 -0.68 14.59
C CYS A 453 -21.16 -2.13 15.04
N ASN A 454 -21.64 -2.35 16.27
CA ASN A 454 -22.03 -3.67 16.75
C ASN A 454 -23.44 -4.07 16.29
N VAL A 455 -23.83 -3.69 15.09
CA VAL A 455 -24.99 -4.32 14.44
C VAL A 455 -24.44 -5.46 13.60
N ALA A 456 -24.17 -6.57 14.29
CA ALA A 456 -24.45 -7.88 13.72
C ALA A 456 -25.87 -7.83 13.16
N ASP A 457 -26.12 -8.47 12.03
CA ASP A 457 -27.48 -8.70 11.55
C ASP A 457 -28.28 -9.34 12.69
N PRO A 458 -29.29 -8.67 13.29
CA PRO A 458 -29.90 -9.12 14.54
C PRO A 458 -30.74 -10.40 14.38
N ASP A 459 -30.86 -10.96 13.17
CA ASP A 459 -31.76 -12.09 12.87
C ASP A 459 -31.09 -13.37 12.34
N SER A 460 -29.75 -13.49 12.30
CA SER A 460 -29.11 -14.78 12.03
C SER A 460 -28.30 -15.26 13.22
N SER A 461 -28.90 -16.09 14.07
CA SER A 461 -28.16 -16.81 15.09
C SER A 461 -27.09 -17.70 14.44
N LEU A 462 -26.06 -18.09 15.21
CA LEU A 462 -25.06 -19.04 14.70
C LEU A 462 -25.71 -20.33 14.18
N ALA A 463 -26.85 -20.72 14.76
CA ALA A 463 -27.65 -21.85 14.29
C ALA A 463 -28.26 -21.64 12.90
N ASP A 464 -28.68 -20.42 12.55
CA ASP A 464 -29.25 -20.10 11.23
C ASP A 464 -28.18 -20.07 10.14
N LEU A 465 -26.94 -19.74 10.52
CA LEU A 465 -25.79 -19.73 9.62
C LEU A 465 -25.17 -21.11 9.43
N HIS A 466 -25.46 -22.08 10.30
CA HIS A 466 -24.82 -23.40 10.31
C HIS A 466 -25.61 -24.42 9.51
N ALA A 467 -25.02 -24.93 8.42
CA ALA A 467 -25.60 -25.95 7.56
C ALA A 467 -24.94 -27.33 7.76
N GLY A 468 -24.23 -27.55 8.86
CA GLY A 468 -23.58 -28.83 9.15
C GLY A 468 -22.18 -29.01 8.55
N LEU A 469 -21.64 -30.21 8.71
CA LEU A 469 -20.39 -30.65 8.09
C LEU A 469 -20.60 -31.32 6.72
N THR A 470 -21.85 -31.65 6.41
CA THR A 470 -22.27 -32.31 5.16
C THR A 470 -23.40 -31.50 4.54
N LEU A 471 -23.27 -31.14 3.26
CA LEU A 471 -24.31 -30.45 2.50
C LEU A 471 -24.34 -31.00 1.07
N ASP A 472 -25.51 -31.44 0.59
CA ASP A 472 -25.68 -32.08 -0.73
C ASP A 472 -24.72 -33.25 -1.02
N GLY A 473 -24.32 -34.00 0.02
CA GLY A 473 -23.34 -35.08 -0.09
C GLY A 473 -21.88 -34.63 -0.23
N MET A 474 -21.63 -33.31 -0.16
CA MET A 474 -20.30 -32.72 -0.04
C MET A 474 -19.94 -32.57 1.44
N GLU A 475 -18.65 -32.61 1.75
CA GLU A 475 -18.15 -32.68 3.14
C GLU A 475 -17.12 -31.58 3.42
N ILE A 476 -17.13 -31.04 4.64
CA ILE A 476 -16.00 -30.29 5.18
C ILE A 476 -14.86 -31.29 5.51
N PRO A 477 -13.66 -31.15 4.91
CA PRO A 477 -12.53 -32.03 5.18
C PRO A 477 -12.17 -32.07 6.66
N ARG A 478 -11.92 -33.28 7.18
CA ARG A 478 -11.58 -33.53 8.58
C ARG A 478 -10.86 -34.86 8.76
N ALA A 479 -10.13 -35.01 9.86
CA ALA A 479 -9.27 -36.15 10.12
C ALA A 479 -10.04 -37.48 9.96
N GLY A 480 -9.50 -38.37 9.12
CA GLY A 480 -10.06 -39.70 8.85
C GLY A 480 -11.15 -39.76 7.78
N LEU A 481 -11.56 -38.63 7.19
CA LEU A 481 -12.53 -38.62 6.10
C LEU A 481 -11.86 -38.98 4.76
N ASP A 482 -12.48 -39.87 3.98
CA ASP A 482 -12.02 -40.22 2.63
C ASP A 482 -12.12 -39.02 1.68
N ASN A 483 -11.06 -38.78 0.92
CA ASN A 483 -10.93 -37.62 0.05
C ASN A 483 -10.24 -37.99 -1.27
N GLY A 484 -11.05 -38.34 -2.27
CA GLY A 484 -10.55 -38.73 -3.59
C GLY A 484 -9.74 -37.64 -4.31
N THR A 485 -9.98 -36.36 -4.01
CA THR A 485 -9.18 -35.26 -4.56
C THR A 485 -7.79 -35.24 -3.92
N LEU A 486 -7.72 -35.35 -2.59
CA LEU A 486 -6.45 -35.46 -1.87
C LEU A 486 -5.66 -36.72 -2.29
N GLN A 487 -6.34 -37.83 -2.50
CA GLN A 487 -5.74 -39.06 -2.99
C GLN A 487 -5.12 -38.86 -4.38
N GLY A 488 -5.86 -38.22 -5.29
CA GLY A 488 -5.38 -37.95 -6.64
C GLY A 488 -4.18 -37.00 -6.70
N VAL A 489 -4.14 -35.99 -5.81
CA VAL A 489 -3.10 -34.95 -5.81
C VAL A 489 -1.85 -35.35 -5.01
N HIS A 490 -2.02 -35.99 -3.85
CA HIS A 490 -0.94 -36.28 -2.92
C HIS A 490 -0.78 -37.76 -2.56
N GLY A 491 -1.59 -38.66 -3.12
CA GLY A 491 -1.54 -40.09 -2.79
C GLY A 491 -2.05 -40.43 -1.38
N ILE A 492 -2.74 -39.49 -0.72
CA ILE A 492 -3.25 -39.64 0.65
C ILE A 492 -4.77 -39.83 0.58
N SER A 493 -5.27 -41.00 0.99
CA SER A 493 -6.70 -41.32 0.91
C SER A 493 -7.56 -40.61 1.95
N TYR A 494 -7.03 -40.40 3.15
CA TYR A 494 -7.80 -39.82 4.25
C TYR A 494 -7.24 -38.46 4.63
N GLU A 495 -8.13 -37.48 4.82
CA GLU A 495 -7.73 -36.17 5.31
C GLU A 495 -7.01 -36.32 6.67
N PRO A 496 -5.78 -35.81 6.82
CA PRO A 496 -5.00 -36.00 8.06
C PRO A 496 -5.35 -35.02 9.18
N TYR A 497 -5.96 -33.87 8.88
CA TYR A 497 -6.16 -32.79 9.86
C TYR A 497 -7.63 -32.38 10.01
N GLY A 498 -7.91 -31.65 11.08
CA GLY A 498 -9.24 -31.14 11.39
C GLY A 498 -9.98 -32.05 12.37
N VAL A 499 -10.39 -31.51 13.51
CA VAL A 499 -11.03 -32.27 14.59
C VAL A 499 -12.49 -31.86 14.70
N PRO A 500 -13.46 -32.78 14.55
CA PRO A 500 -14.85 -32.50 14.85
C PRO A 500 -14.99 -31.99 16.29
N THR A 501 -15.54 -30.80 16.46
CA THR A 501 -15.64 -30.11 17.75
C THR A 501 -17.04 -29.53 17.90
N SER A 502 -17.63 -29.66 19.08
CA SER A 502 -18.90 -29.00 19.38
C SER A 502 -18.63 -27.58 19.89
N HIS A 503 -19.34 -26.61 19.34
CA HIS A 503 -19.33 -25.21 19.76
C HIS A 503 -20.77 -24.71 19.76
N GLU A 504 -21.24 -24.23 20.92
CA GLU A 504 -22.63 -23.78 21.12
C GLU A 504 -23.70 -24.82 20.69
N GLY A 505 -23.41 -26.10 20.89
CA GLY A 505 -24.32 -27.20 20.51
C GLY A 505 -24.30 -27.57 19.02
N LEU A 506 -23.53 -26.86 18.21
CA LEU A 506 -23.34 -27.13 16.78
C LEU A 506 -22.01 -27.85 16.55
N THR A 507 -21.88 -28.60 15.46
CA THR A 507 -20.66 -29.36 15.15
C THR A 507 -19.84 -28.66 14.07
N PHE A 508 -18.57 -28.41 14.35
CA PHE A 508 -17.61 -27.78 13.44
C PHE A 508 -16.40 -28.68 13.23
N VAL A 509 -15.60 -28.40 12.20
CA VAL A 509 -14.22 -28.88 12.11
C VAL A 509 -13.29 -27.81 12.66
N GLN A 510 -12.46 -28.16 13.65
CA GLN A 510 -11.48 -27.26 14.23
C GLN A 510 -10.07 -27.57 13.70
N GLY A 511 -9.30 -26.53 13.36
CA GLY A 511 -7.88 -26.70 13.04
C GLY A 511 -7.12 -25.40 12.85
N PRO A 512 -5.79 -25.46 12.63
CA PRO A 512 -4.95 -24.29 12.40
C PRO A 512 -5.29 -23.58 11.08
N VAL A 513 -5.19 -22.26 11.07
CA VAL A 513 -5.45 -21.41 9.90
C VAL A 513 -4.19 -20.69 9.43
N SER A 514 -4.11 -20.32 8.15
CA SER A 514 -3.24 -19.22 7.70
C SER A 514 -4.02 -18.31 6.77
N TRP A 515 -3.34 -17.41 6.09
CA TRP A 515 -3.90 -16.63 5.01
C TRP A 515 -3.12 -16.85 3.72
N PHE A 516 -3.80 -16.60 2.60
CA PHE A 516 -3.25 -16.67 1.24
C PHE A 516 -3.88 -15.56 0.38
N GLY A 517 -3.35 -15.39 -0.82
CA GLY A 517 -3.64 -14.29 -1.72
C GLY A 517 -2.75 -13.08 -1.46
N GLY A 518 -2.36 -12.39 -2.52
CA GLY A 518 -1.33 -11.35 -2.47
C GLY A 518 -0.73 -11.18 -3.85
N PRO A 519 -0.10 -10.05 -4.19
CA PRO A 519 0.61 -9.90 -5.46
C PRO A 519 1.71 -10.96 -5.66
N ASN A 520 2.15 -11.60 -4.57
CA ASN A 520 3.16 -12.66 -4.56
C ASN A 520 2.57 -14.09 -4.56
N ASP A 521 1.23 -14.24 -4.56
CA ASP A 521 0.58 -15.55 -4.55
C ASP A 521 0.30 -16.04 -5.98
N THR A 522 1.18 -16.91 -6.46
CA THR A 522 1.07 -17.52 -7.80
C THR A 522 0.39 -18.89 -7.77
N GLY A 523 -0.04 -19.38 -6.60
CA GLY A 523 -0.60 -20.73 -6.44
C GLY A 523 -1.97 -20.89 -7.11
N ILE A 524 -2.75 -19.81 -7.20
CA ILE A 524 -4.12 -19.82 -7.68
C ILE A 524 -4.17 -19.80 -9.21
N GLY A 525 -4.58 -20.91 -9.81
CA GLY A 525 -4.81 -21.05 -11.25
C GLY A 525 -6.04 -20.27 -11.76
N ALA A 526 -6.18 -20.12 -13.08
CA ALA A 526 -7.36 -19.49 -13.69
C ALA A 526 -8.64 -20.36 -13.61
N THR A 527 -8.52 -21.62 -13.16
CA THR A 527 -9.52 -22.69 -13.36
C THR A 527 -9.73 -23.61 -12.14
N GLU A 528 -9.31 -23.23 -10.93
CA GLU A 528 -9.45 -24.06 -9.73
C GLU A 528 -10.91 -24.33 -9.36
N THR A 529 -11.59 -23.41 -8.68
CA THR A 529 -13.06 -23.41 -8.61
C THR A 529 -13.66 -22.52 -9.69
N GLY A 530 -12.90 -21.55 -10.21
CA GLY A 530 -13.35 -20.52 -11.15
C GLY A 530 -14.20 -19.41 -10.51
N ALA A 531 -14.27 -19.34 -9.17
CA ALA A 531 -15.04 -18.31 -8.45
C ALA A 531 -14.42 -16.91 -8.57
N ILE A 532 -13.09 -16.84 -8.61
CA ILE A 532 -12.28 -15.65 -8.82
C ILE A 532 -11.02 -16.10 -9.55
N THR A 533 -10.51 -15.29 -10.47
CA THR A 533 -9.25 -15.64 -11.14
C THR A 533 -8.08 -15.38 -10.20
N GLY A 534 -7.03 -16.21 -10.26
CA GLY A 534 -5.79 -15.94 -9.53
C GLY A 534 -5.21 -14.55 -9.84
N GLU A 535 -5.40 -14.03 -11.05
CA GLU A 535 -5.06 -12.65 -11.42
C GLU A 535 -5.83 -11.61 -10.58
N ARG A 536 -7.13 -11.81 -10.39
CA ARG A 536 -7.97 -10.91 -9.57
C ARG A 536 -7.62 -11.01 -8.09
N VAL A 537 -7.35 -12.21 -7.56
CA VAL A 537 -6.87 -12.39 -6.17
C VAL A 537 -5.54 -11.67 -5.93
N ARG A 538 -4.60 -11.74 -6.88
CA ARG A 538 -3.31 -11.02 -6.83
C ARG A 538 -3.47 -9.50 -6.86
N LEU A 539 -4.43 -8.98 -7.63
CA LEU A 539 -4.72 -7.55 -7.74
C LEU A 539 -5.41 -6.96 -6.51
N LEU A 540 -6.13 -7.77 -5.75
CA LEU A 540 -6.92 -7.32 -4.59
C LEU A 540 -6.11 -7.22 -3.30
N ASN A 541 -4.85 -7.72 -3.28
CA ASN A 541 -4.14 -8.03 -2.04
C ASN A 541 -2.82 -7.30 -1.73
N ASP A 542 -2.68 -5.98 -1.97
CA ASP A 542 -1.69 -5.17 -1.22
C ASP A 542 -1.91 -3.63 -1.30
N PRO A 543 -2.07 -2.89 -0.19
CA PRO A 543 -2.43 -3.36 1.15
C PRO A 543 -3.96 -3.45 1.29
N VAL A 544 -4.44 -4.57 1.83
CA VAL A 544 -5.87 -4.84 1.98
C VAL A 544 -6.40 -4.10 3.20
N ASN A 545 -6.91 -2.90 2.98
CA ASN A 545 -7.87 -2.26 3.86
C ASN A 545 -8.97 -1.66 2.99
N PRO A 546 -9.74 -2.49 2.27
CA PRO A 546 -10.86 -1.99 1.48
C PRO A 546 -11.77 -1.22 2.42
N GLY A 547 -12.12 0.01 2.03
CA GLY A 547 -13.15 0.75 2.73
C GLY A 547 -14.41 -0.12 2.78
N ALA A 548 -15.19 -0.01 3.85
CA ALA A 548 -16.35 -0.87 4.02
C ALA A 548 -17.37 -0.76 2.88
N GLY A 549 -17.40 0.34 2.12
CA GLY A 549 -18.19 0.45 0.89
C GLY A 549 -17.68 -0.46 -0.24
N THR A 550 -16.36 -0.65 -0.34
CA THR A 550 -15.74 -1.61 -1.24
C THR A 550 -16.00 -3.04 -0.78
N LEU A 551 -15.97 -3.29 0.53
CA LEU A 551 -16.35 -4.61 1.09
C LEU A 551 -17.82 -4.94 0.83
N ALA A 552 -18.72 -3.98 1.01
CA ALA A 552 -20.16 -4.18 0.82
C ALA A 552 -20.54 -4.35 -0.65
N SER A 553 -19.87 -3.64 -1.57
CA SER A 553 -20.19 -3.70 -3.00
C SER A 553 -19.56 -4.89 -3.73
N ARG A 554 -18.49 -5.47 -3.18
CA ARG A 554 -17.73 -6.56 -3.80
C ARG A 554 -17.25 -7.58 -2.76
N PRO A 555 -18.11 -8.09 -1.84
CA PRO A 555 -17.67 -8.95 -0.75
C PRO A 555 -17.03 -10.25 -1.25
N GLU A 556 -17.42 -10.72 -2.44
CA GLU A 556 -16.84 -11.89 -3.10
C GLU A 556 -15.34 -11.73 -3.39
N ASP A 557 -14.86 -10.51 -3.55
CA ASP A 557 -13.45 -10.22 -3.81
C ASP A 557 -12.59 -10.22 -2.56
N TYR A 558 -13.19 -10.17 -1.37
CA TYR A 558 -12.44 -10.01 -0.12
C TYR A 558 -12.69 -11.14 0.87
N TYR A 559 -13.78 -11.89 0.76
CA TYR A 559 -14.12 -12.99 1.67
C TYR A 559 -14.06 -14.34 0.97
N TYR A 560 -12.88 -14.94 0.96
CA TYR A 560 -12.62 -16.22 0.32
C TYR A 560 -11.67 -17.10 1.14
N LEU A 561 -11.64 -18.39 0.83
CA LEU A 561 -10.70 -19.35 1.43
C LEU A 561 -10.15 -20.36 0.41
N ALA A 562 -9.10 -21.05 0.83
CA ALA A 562 -8.62 -22.30 0.28
C ALA A 562 -8.80 -23.44 1.29
N MET A 563 -9.29 -24.59 0.82
CA MET A 563 -9.49 -25.78 1.65
C MET A 563 -9.33 -27.05 0.80
N ARG A 564 -8.86 -28.16 1.39
CA ARG A 564 -8.61 -29.43 0.68
C ARG A 564 -9.90 -30.22 0.44
N TRP A 565 -10.93 -29.60 -0.12
CA TRP A 565 -12.19 -30.30 -0.38
C TRP A 565 -12.06 -31.46 -1.35
N ASN A 566 -12.99 -32.41 -1.25
CA ASN A 566 -13.23 -33.39 -2.28
C ASN A 566 -14.18 -32.78 -3.34
N TYR A 567 -13.80 -32.79 -4.62
CA TYR A 567 -14.66 -32.32 -5.70
C TYR A 567 -15.82 -33.26 -6.00
N ALA A 568 -15.74 -34.54 -5.64
CA ALA A 568 -16.86 -35.47 -5.81
C ALA A 568 -17.84 -35.38 -4.62
N PRO A 569 -19.15 -35.66 -4.83
CA PRO A 569 -19.77 -35.99 -6.11
C PRO A 569 -20.18 -34.81 -7.00
N MET A 570 -20.32 -33.59 -6.47
CA MET A 570 -21.02 -32.50 -7.16
C MET A 570 -20.15 -31.66 -8.13
N GLY A 571 -18.83 -31.81 -8.08
CA GLY A 571 -17.88 -31.12 -8.93
C GLY A 571 -17.51 -29.71 -8.47
N LYS A 572 -16.67 -29.04 -9.27
CA LYS A 572 -16.13 -27.69 -9.00
C LYS A 572 -17.18 -26.59 -8.98
N ASP A 573 -18.21 -26.69 -9.82
CA ASP A 573 -19.25 -25.65 -9.93
C ASP A 573 -20.13 -25.57 -8.67
N TRP A 574 -20.29 -26.69 -7.95
CA TRP A 574 -20.96 -26.68 -6.65
C TRP A 574 -20.10 -25.92 -5.62
N TRP A 575 -18.81 -26.24 -5.52
CA TRP A 575 -17.88 -25.54 -4.61
C TRP A 575 -17.77 -24.05 -4.91
N ARG A 576 -17.83 -23.65 -6.18
CA ARG A 576 -17.87 -22.23 -6.58
C ARG A 576 -19.00 -21.45 -5.90
N ASN A 577 -20.15 -22.10 -5.68
CA ASN A 577 -21.34 -21.47 -5.14
C ASN A 577 -21.53 -21.70 -3.64
N ALA A 578 -20.80 -22.64 -3.05
CA ALA A 578 -20.90 -22.95 -1.63
C ALA A 578 -20.54 -21.76 -0.73
N ARG A 579 -20.99 -21.81 0.52
CA ARG A 579 -20.68 -20.85 1.57
C ARG A 579 -20.08 -21.59 2.74
N ILE A 580 -18.98 -21.06 3.26
CA ILE A 580 -18.27 -21.63 4.40
C ILE A 580 -18.37 -20.67 5.57
N LEU A 581 -18.91 -21.19 6.67
CA LEU A 581 -19.00 -20.51 7.95
C LEU A 581 -17.69 -20.71 8.70
N LEU A 582 -17.11 -19.60 9.15
CA LEU A 582 -15.90 -19.56 9.98
C LEU A 582 -16.21 -18.86 11.29
N VAL A 583 -15.78 -19.48 12.40
CA VAL A 583 -15.92 -18.89 13.74
C VAL A 583 -14.57 -18.91 14.43
N ASN A 584 -14.19 -17.79 15.03
CA ASN A 584 -13.10 -17.74 15.99
C ASN A 584 -13.62 -18.32 17.33
N PRO A 585 -13.13 -19.49 17.79
CA PRO A 585 -13.63 -20.14 18.99
C PRO A 585 -13.39 -19.34 20.27
N ASP A 586 -12.41 -18.42 20.27
CA ASP A 586 -12.03 -17.64 21.45
C ASP A 586 -12.88 -16.37 21.61
N THR A 587 -13.39 -15.81 20.50
CA THR A 587 -14.09 -14.52 20.50
C THR A 587 -15.54 -14.60 20.03
N GLY A 588 -15.94 -15.69 19.38
CA GLY A 588 -17.23 -15.82 18.69
C GLY A 588 -17.32 -15.02 17.39
N ALA A 589 -16.24 -14.33 16.98
CA ALA A 589 -16.25 -13.58 15.72
C ALA A 589 -16.54 -14.53 14.55
N THR A 590 -17.53 -14.15 13.74
CA THR A 590 -18.09 -15.02 12.69
C THR A 590 -17.96 -14.35 11.32
N VAL A 591 -17.53 -15.13 10.32
CA VAL A 591 -17.40 -14.68 8.93
C VAL A 591 -17.88 -15.78 8.00
N VAL A 592 -18.57 -15.39 6.93
CA VAL A 592 -18.93 -16.29 5.82
C VAL A 592 -18.08 -15.98 4.60
N VAL A 593 -17.43 -17.00 4.05
CA VAL A 593 -16.52 -16.87 2.90
C VAL A 593 -16.90 -17.83 1.77
N ARG A 594 -16.33 -17.60 0.58
CA ARG A 594 -16.48 -18.50 -0.58
C ARG A 594 -15.23 -19.34 -0.88
N PRO A 595 -15.38 -20.57 -1.41
CA PRO A 595 -14.28 -21.39 -1.89
C PRO A 595 -13.62 -20.83 -3.16
N VAL A 596 -12.29 -20.73 -3.19
CA VAL A 596 -11.55 -20.17 -4.33
C VAL A 596 -10.44 -21.09 -4.84
N ASP A 597 -9.67 -21.70 -3.94
CA ASP A 597 -8.48 -22.49 -4.28
C ASP A 597 -8.42 -23.78 -3.45
N TRP A 598 -7.79 -24.82 -3.99
CA TRP A 598 -7.56 -26.08 -3.29
C TRP A 598 -6.22 -26.05 -2.55
N GLY A 599 -6.26 -26.24 -1.24
CA GLY A 599 -5.09 -26.17 -0.35
C GLY A 599 -5.54 -26.01 1.09
N PRO A 600 -4.69 -25.72 2.08
CA PRO A 600 -3.23 -25.68 2.02
C PRO A 600 -2.61 -27.07 1.82
N HIS A 601 -1.32 -27.12 1.48
CA HIS A 601 -0.60 -28.39 1.39
C HIS A 601 -0.59 -29.11 2.75
N VAL A 602 -0.73 -30.45 2.76
CA VAL A 602 -0.70 -31.27 3.99
C VAL A 602 0.52 -31.05 4.89
N ARG A 603 1.69 -30.63 4.37
CA ARG A 603 2.89 -30.36 5.17
C ARG A 603 2.76 -29.16 6.11
N THR A 604 1.75 -28.31 5.87
CA THR A 604 1.48 -27.13 6.71
C THR A 604 0.68 -27.47 7.97
N GLU A 605 0.06 -28.65 8.03
CA GLU A 605 -0.84 -29.08 9.13
C GLU A 605 -2.08 -28.18 9.35
N ARG A 606 -2.33 -27.23 8.44
CA ARG A 606 -3.46 -26.29 8.48
C ARG A 606 -4.70 -26.89 7.82
N VAL A 607 -5.87 -26.48 8.29
CA VAL A 607 -7.15 -26.93 7.71
C VAL A 607 -7.66 -26.00 6.62
N VAL A 608 -7.39 -24.70 6.72
CA VAL A 608 -7.82 -23.68 5.75
C VAL A 608 -6.78 -22.56 5.65
N ASP A 609 -6.68 -21.95 4.47
CA ASP A 609 -6.05 -20.65 4.28
C ASP A 609 -7.13 -19.62 3.93
N LEU A 610 -7.10 -18.45 4.55
CA LEU A 610 -8.13 -17.42 4.41
C LEU A 610 -7.65 -16.21 3.62
N SER A 611 -8.58 -15.43 3.08
CA SER A 611 -8.25 -14.09 2.59
C SER A 611 -7.73 -13.19 3.72
N PRO A 612 -6.91 -12.15 3.40
CA PRO A 612 -6.45 -11.20 4.41
C PRO A 612 -7.57 -10.46 5.13
N GLN A 613 -8.72 -10.23 4.46
CA GLN A 613 -9.87 -9.60 5.11
C GLN A 613 -10.55 -10.57 6.10
N ALA A 614 -10.81 -11.82 5.69
CA ALA A 614 -11.48 -12.78 6.55
C ALA A 614 -10.67 -13.08 7.82
N ILE A 615 -9.34 -13.26 7.70
CA ILE A 615 -8.49 -13.51 8.87
C ILE A 615 -8.47 -12.31 9.83
N ARG A 616 -8.50 -11.07 9.31
CA ARG A 616 -8.60 -9.85 10.12
C ARG A 616 -9.94 -9.72 10.83
N ASP A 617 -11.05 -9.95 10.15
CA ASP A 617 -12.38 -9.80 10.73
C ASP A 617 -12.71 -10.89 11.75
N LEU A 618 -12.11 -12.07 11.60
CA LEU A 618 -12.12 -13.11 12.63
C LEU A 618 -11.19 -12.77 13.81
N GLY A 619 -10.29 -11.78 13.67
CA GLY A 619 -9.29 -11.46 14.67
C GLY A 619 -8.28 -12.58 14.91
N LEU A 620 -8.01 -13.40 13.88
CA LEU A 620 -7.08 -14.52 13.95
C LEU A 620 -5.71 -14.13 13.39
N VAL A 621 -4.68 -14.83 13.84
CA VAL A 621 -3.36 -14.86 13.20
C VAL A 621 -3.01 -16.28 12.80
N THR A 622 -2.00 -16.42 11.93
CA THR A 622 -1.54 -17.72 11.45
C THR A 622 -1.28 -18.72 12.59
N ASP A 623 -1.66 -19.97 12.35
CA ASP A 623 -1.61 -21.15 13.21
C ASP A 623 -2.58 -21.15 14.41
N GLN A 624 -3.38 -20.10 14.59
CA GLN A 624 -4.52 -20.14 15.53
C GLN A 624 -5.65 -21.06 15.04
N LYS A 625 -6.53 -21.45 15.96
CA LYS A 625 -7.64 -22.35 15.66
C LYS A 625 -8.83 -21.58 15.11
N VAL A 626 -9.43 -22.12 14.06
CA VAL A 626 -10.72 -21.69 13.50
C VAL A 626 -11.69 -22.86 13.51
N LEU A 627 -12.98 -22.57 13.65
CA LEU A 627 -14.07 -23.52 13.48
C LEU A 627 -14.65 -23.36 12.07
N VAL A 628 -14.84 -24.47 11.36
CA VAL A 628 -15.27 -24.50 9.96
C VAL A 628 -16.52 -25.37 9.80
N ALA A 629 -17.54 -24.85 9.13
CA ALA A 629 -18.75 -25.58 8.74
C ALA A 629 -19.30 -25.04 7.42
N PHE A 630 -20.28 -25.72 6.82
CA PHE A 630 -21.06 -25.12 5.75
C PHE A 630 -21.99 -24.04 6.30
N ALA A 631 -22.26 -23.03 5.46
CA ALA A 631 -23.41 -22.16 5.58
C ALA A 631 -24.41 -22.45 4.44
N PRO A 632 -25.69 -22.09 4.61
CA PRO A 632 -26.67 -22.21 3.53
C PRO A 632 -26.22 -21.52 2.24
N PHE A 633 -26.65 -22.05 1.10
CA PHE A 633 -26.45 -21.37 -0.17
C PHE A 633 -27.10 -19.99 -0.16
N GLY A 634 -26.43 -19.01 -0.76
CA GLY A 634 -26.93 -17.64 -0.82
C GLY A 634 -26.73 -16.83 0.46
N THR A 635 -26.26 -17.42 1.56
CA THR A 635 -25.80 -16.64 2.73
C THR A 635 -24.79 -15.60 2.24
N PRO A 636 -24.99 -14.30 2.53
CA PRO A 636 -24.09 -13.30 1.98
C PRO A 636 -22.66 -13.48 2.52
N LEU A 637 -21.68 -12.92 1.84
CA LEU A 637 -20.28 -13.01 2.25
C LEU A 637 -19.92 -11.87 3.20
N GLY A 638 -19.02 -12.12 4.14
CA GLY A 638 -18.54 -11.13 5.10
C GLY A 638 -18.80 -11.48 6.56
N ARG A 639 -18.50 -10.51 7.44
CA ARG A 639 -18.73 -10.60 8.88
C ARG A 639 -20.21 -10.82 9.21
N ARG A 640 -20.48 -11.59 10.26
CA ARG A 640 -21.82 -11.88 10.78
C ARG A 640 -21.99 -11.44 12.22
#